data_AF-A0A8G1W090-F1
#
_entry.id   AF-A0A8G1W090-F1
#
_cell.length_a   1.000
_cell.length_b   1.000
_cell.length_c   1.000
_cell.angle_alpha   90.00
_cell.angle_beta   90.00
_cell.angle_gamma   90.00
#
_symmetry.space_group_name_H-M   'P 1'
#
loop_
_entity.id
_entity.type
_entity.pdbx_description
1 polymer ?
#
loop_
_entity_poly.entity_id
_entity_poly.type
_entity_poly.pdbx_seq_one_letter_code
_entity_poly.pdbx_strand_id
1 'polypeptide(L)'
;MDITAQNFGLTLPMLLDELSTCCFVALDFEFSGIAKSLDGGTSRRSTLQERYEEVKTSADHFQILQVGLTICHEDPKEGIYTLRPYNLYLSPIIDDRLGIERHWSFQSSAVSFLLTHRFSMDSLFRNGVGYLSRDEEIKAVARVTERFKRPEATTTIGVDETESESIAFLQEVRRLVDEWLALGTARGNYLNIPPASRPGAVEKPGLMPVELNRFQKRLIYQLIEVEYPLLKAFGRPAGFLQIIDRDEKREQAVLAQKIESTQKRAWEQTGFRWVAEALAGGDLTNLPQDYFSNRWAGLQGPRPQLNSDQIKQGLRATRPVLVGHNLFTDLIYFCRCFFGPLPDRVEEFQSMTHEMFPVLMDTKYMATHDCGSINPTSSLQDIHNKLAPNPYPKTKLASRHTKYEAQGINHEAGYDSLLTAEVFIKLSAQLRDRGADDEPTPPAQELIWQGQPITQIQTPDRGAYKTEFGQGQRLSLPIQQQNRDRSKNTQGTGLTPKSGRPASAESHEQLVEHTINNYMNLRTGEAEEASKSAALSVSAGSPGASGMALRPSNSIAIQDRANRGRLIPRLDAKFWSTYGNKLRVFGTQERVCHFGPSASDSRVCRSCQETIVRRQYASAATTQGTPETTTAPPSSAFPVVKPTHTIKAGVLLSRQPQITRDLTDFEKAYFFYQRRLNERLTLPFTKYFYFKRGTPADEDWKRKIRERQTAARDIGKYNAYSKDAWNDELLVGAVESDPAHQVEMLVQDAEATANATSQDTSKKEEIPRPFPRWTEADEKGDDKSLNRALQRTLYLLVQSKEGYWKLPSSAVEPEETMKQAAQRTLAQAAGVNMNTWFVGYHPVGHYVYNLRKPSSELRGEKTFFMKARIFTGQADLTGNADNLTDFKWLAKDEIAKYVRPQYYASIKNMLAER
;
A
#
# COMPACT_ATOMS: atom_id res chain seq x y z
N MET A 1 -0.72 5.19 26.27
CA MET A 1 0.73 5.12 26.53
C MET A 1 1.43 4.97 25.20
N ASP A 2 2.39 5.84 24.89
CA ASP A 2 3.17 5.74 23.65
C ASP A 2 4.33 4.75 23.79
N ILE A 3 4.40 3.80 22.86
CA ILE A 3 5.48 2.82 22.74
C ILE A 3 6.36 3.18 21.54
N THR A 4 7.68 3.17 21.76
CA THR A 4 8.73 3.46 20.78
C THR A 4 9.74 2.32 20.76
N ALA A 5 10.60 2.24 19.74
CA ALA A 5 11.67 1.25 19.66
C ALA A 5 12.54 1.19 20.95
N GLN A 6 12.74 2.32 21.62
CA GLN A 6 13.52 2.42 22.85
C GLN A 6 12.83 1.82 24.08
N ASN A 7 11.50 1.96 24.21
CA ASN A 7 10.74 1.46 25.36
C ASN A 7 9.96 0.16 25.07
N PHE A 8 9.90 -0.30 23.82
CA PHE A 8 9.19 -1.52 23.42
C PHE A 8 9.73 -2.76 24.15
N GLY A 9 11.04 -2.98 24.14
CA GLY A 9 11.66 -4.12 24.84
C GLY A 9 11.43 -4.11 26.35
N LEU A 10 11.27 -2.93 26.95
CA LEU A 10 10.86 -2.79 28.35
C LEU A 10 9.38 -3.14 28.54
N THR A 11 8.51 -2.63 27.66
CA THR A 11 7.05 -2.70 27.82
C THR A 11 6.48 -4.06 27.44
N LEU A 12 7.10 -4.77 26.49
CA LEU A 12 6.60 -6.02 25.90
C LEU A 12 6.23 -7.10 26.94
N PRO A 13 7.03 -7.42 27.99
CA PRO A 13 6.62 -8.40 29.00
C PRO A 13 5.32 -8.04 29.74
N MET A 14 5.11 -6.75 30.05
CA MET A 14 3.87 -6.29 30.69
C MET A 14 2.69 -6.34 29.73
N LEU A 15 2.91 -5.98 28.46
CA LEU A 15 1.88 -6.04 27.43
C LEU A 15 1.42 -7.49 27.19
N LEU A 16 2.36 -8.45 27.16
CA LEU A 16 2.06 -9.89 27.04
C LEU A 16 1.35 -10.46 28.27
N ASP A 17 1.74 -10.06 29.48
CA ASP A 17 1.06 -10.41 30.73
C ASP A 17 -0.39 -9.88 30.75
N GLU A 18 -0.58 -8.62 30.36
CA GLU A 18 -1.89 -7.99 30.23
C GLU A 18 -2.75 -8.64 29.14
N LEU A 19 -2.19 -9.02 27.99
CA LEU A 19 -2.89 -9.81 26.97
C LEU A 19 -3.31 -11.19 27.49
N SER A 20 -2.46 -11.86 28.27
CA SER A 20 -2.75 -13.20 28.83
C SER A 20 -3.89 -13.21 29.86
N THR A 21 -4.28 -12.03 30.36
CA THR A 21 -5.27 -11.85 31.44
C THR A 21 -6.46 -10.96 31.05
N CYS A 22 -6.51 -10.44 29.81
CA CYS A 22 -7.54 -9.50 29.37
C CYS A 22 -8.87 -10.19 28.99
N CYS A 23 -9.97 -9.44 29.06
CA CYS A 23 -11.28 -9.93 28.62
C CYS A 23 -11.51 -9.73 27.12
N PHE A 24 -11.03 -8.62 26.56
CA PHE A 24 -11.00 -8.33 25.13
C PHE A 24 -9.90 -7.31 24.79
N VAL A 25 -9.60 -7.17 23.50
CA VAL A 25 -8.65 -6.21 22.93
C VAL A 25 -9.33 -5.44 21.81
N ALA A 26 -9.26 -4.11 21.84
CA ALA A 26 -9.66 -3.26 20.71
C ALA A 26 -8.44 -2.84 19.89
N LEU A 27 -8.58 -2.88 18.57
CA LEU A 27 -7.57 -2.48 17.59
C LEU A 27 -8.08 -1.34 16.69
N ASP A 28 -7.13 -0.54 16.23
CA ASP A 28 -7.28 0.45 15.16
C ASP A 28 -5.90 0.68 14.49
N PHE A 29 -5.86 1.11 13.23
CA PHE A 29 -4.60 1.27 12.47
C PHE A 29 -4.61 2.47 11.52
N GLU A 30 -3.50 3.20 11.49
CA GLU A 30 -3.24 4.19 10.42
C GLU A 30 -2.40 3.56 9.30
N PHE A 31 -2.73 3.85 8.04
CA PHE A 31 -2.14 3.23 6.85
C PHE A 31 -1.39 4.22 5.95
N SER A 32 -0.35 3.78 5.25
CA SER A 32 0.35 4.61 4.26
C SER A 32 -0.47 4.90 2.99
N GLY A 33 -1.58 4.20 2.82
CA GLY A 33 -2.57 4.38 1.76
C GLY A 33 -3.68 3.35 1.88
N ILE A 34 -4.80 3.59 1.21
CA ILE A 34 -5.95 2.68 1.21
C ILE A 34 -6.46 2.39 -0.20
N ALA A 35 -7.21 1.30 -0.31
CA ALA A 35 -7.88 0.88 -1.54
C ALA A 35 -8.80 2.00 -2.06
N LYS A 36 -8.65 2.33 -3.35
CA LYS A 36 -9.55 3.26 -4.05
C LYS A 36 -10.45 2.48 -4.98
N SER A 37 -11.73 2.40 -4.60
CA SER A 37 -12.82 1.93 -5.45
C SER A 37 -12.75 2.65 -6.79
N LEU A 38 -12.50 1.89 -7.86
CA LEU A 38 -12.24 2.43 -9.21
C LEU A 38 -13.47 3.07 -9.87
N ASP A 39 -14.66 2.86 -9.30
CA ASP A 39 -15.93 3.34 -9.82
C ASP A 39 -16.22 4.81 -9.52
N GLY A 40 -15.63 5.68 -10.35
CA GLY A 40 -16.23 6.97 -10.71
C GLY A 40 -17.21 6.83 -11.88
N GLY A 41 -18.15 5.87 -11.86
CA GLY A 41 -19.02 5.66 -13.02
C GLY A 41 -20.23 4.71 -12.90
N THR A 42 -20.12 3.53 -12.29
CA THR A 42 -21.19 2.50 -12.37
C THR A 42 -21.92 2.23 -11.05
N SER A 43 -23.24 2.10 -11.13
CA SER A 43 -24.13 1.90 -9.97
C SER A 43 -24.19 0.43 -9.49
N ARG A 44 -23.11 -0.33 -9.68
CA ARG A 44 -23.05 -1.76 -9.34
C ARG A 44 -22.23 -1.96 -8.07
N ARG A 45 -22.82 -2.61 -7.07
CA ARG A 45 -22.08 -3.10 -5.90
C ARG A 45 -21.16 -4.25 -6.29
N SER A 46 -19.91 -4.22 -5.84
CA SER A 46 -18.97 -5.33 -5.99
C SER A 46 -19.42 -6.55 -5.18
N THR A 47 -18.81 -7.70 -5.45
CA THR A 47 -18.88 -8.89 -4.59
C THR A 47 -17.87 -8.78 -3.44
N LEU A 48 -18.07 -9.59 -2.41
CA LEU A 48 -17.15 -9.68 -1.28
C LEU A 48 -15.76 -10.18 -1.71
N GLN A 49 -15.67 -11.08 -2.69
CA GLN A 49 -14.40 -11.53 -3.28
C GLN A 49 -13.69 -10.39 -4.02
N GLU A 50 -14.38 -9.64 -4.90
CA GLU A 50 -13.78 -8.49 -5.60
C GLU A 50 -13.25 -7.44 -4.62
N ARG A 51 -13.99 -7.17 -3.53
CA ARG A 51 -13.54 -6.24 -2.47
C ARG A 51 -12.42 -6.81 -1.61
N TYR A 52 -12.39 -8.11 -1.34
CA TYR A 52 -11.26 -8.77 -0.70
C TYR A 52 -9.98 -8.63 -1.54
N GLU A 53 -10.09 -8.87 -2.85
CA GLU A 53 -8.97 -8.80 -3.80
C GLU A 53 -8.45 -7.36 -3.99
N GLU A 54 -9.35 -6.37 -3.99
CA GLU A 54 -9.03 -4.94 -3.96
C GLU A 54 -8.19 -4.56 -2.72
N VAL A 55 -8.63 -4.99 -1.53
CA VAL A 55 -7.94 -4.65 -0.26
C VAL A 55 -6.67 -5.49 -0.06
N LYS A 56 -6.63 -6.75 -0.51
CA LYS A 56 -5.41 -7.59 -0.58
C LYS A 56 -4.35 -6.89 -1.44
N THR A 57 -4.70 -6.51 -2.66
CA THR A 57 -3.80 -5.78 -3.58
C THR A 57 -3.33 -4.47 -2.97
N SER A 58 -4.20 -3.78 -2.22
CA SER A 58 -3.84 -2.56 -1.49
C SER A 58 -2.80 -2.83 -0.37
N ALA A 59 -2.98 -3.90 0.43
CA ALA A 59 -2.07 -4.30 1.50
C ALA A 59 -0.72 -4.88 1.02
N ASP A 60 -0.60 -5.26 -0.26
CA ASP A 60 0.69 -5.56 -0.90
C ASP A 60 1.52 -4.31 -1.22
N HIS A 61 0.90 -3.13 -1.32
CA HIS A 61 1.57 -1.87 -1.71
C HIS A 61 1.74 -0.87 -0.54
N PHE A 62 0.78 -0.82 0.38
CA PHE A 62 0.78 0.08 1.53
C PHE A 62 1.02 -0.68 2.84
N GLN A 63 1.42 0.02 3.90
CA GLN A 63 1.76 -0.59 5.20
C GLN A 63 1.01 0.10 6.35
N ILE A 64 0.88 -0.63 7.47
CA ILE A 64 0.48 -0.05 8.75
C ILE A 64 1.61 0.88 9.23
N LEU A 65 1.25 2.07 9.70
CA LEU A 65 2.19 3.11 10.15
C LEU A 65 2.04 3.44 11.64
N GLN A 66 0.84 3.28 12.19
CA GLN A 66 0.55 3.41 13.62
C GLN A 66 -0.40 2.28 14.03
N VAL A 67 -0.19 1.71 15.22
CA VAL A 67 -1.08 0.72 15.83
C VAL A 67 -1.71 1.31 17.08
N GLY A 68 -3.03 1.29 17.12
CA GLY A 68 -3.86 1.43 18.31
C GLY A 68 -4.15 0.08 18.92
N LEU A 69 -3.89 -0.07 20.22
CA LEU A 69 -4.11 -1.31 20.95
C LEU A 69 -4.66 -0.98 22.35
N THR A 70 -5.97 -1.10 22.54
CA THR A 70 -6.60 -0.92 23.85
C THR A 70 -6.90 -2.27 24.49
N ILE A 71 -6.10 -2.65 25.48
CA ILE A 71 -6.31 -3.87 26.27
C ILE A 71 -7.33 -3.58 27.37
N CYS A 72 -8.31 -4.46 27.54
CA CYS A 72 -9.39 -4.31 28.52
C CYS A 72 -9.40 -5.42 29.58
N HIS A 73 -9.49 -5.06 30.86
CA HIS A 73 -9.69 -5.98 31.97
C HIS A 73 -11.02 -5.72 32.67
N GLU A 74 -11.85 -6.76 32.80
CA GLU A 74 -13.10 -6.72 33.56
C GLU A 74 -12.83 -6.88 35.06
N ASP A 75 -13.49 -6.07 35.89
CA ASP A 75 -13.74 -6.34 37.31
C ASP A 75 -15.21 -6.78 37.49
N PRO A 76 -15.49 -8.10 37.65
CA PRO A 76 -16.86 -8.58 37.83
C PRO A 76 -17.47 -8.20 39.19
N LYS A 77 -16.65 -7.90 40.21
CA LYS A 77 -17.09 -7.56 41.57
C LYS A 77 -17.58 -6.12 41.66
N GLU A 78 -16.94 -5.20 40.94
CA GLU A 78 -17.36 -3.80 40.89
C GLU A 78 -18.25 -3.48 39.68
N GLY A 79 -18.18 -4.26 38.60
CA GLY A 79 -18.89 -3.95 37.35
C GLY A 79 -18.20 -2.85 36.56
N ILE A 80 -16.86 -2.86 36.54
CA ILE A 80 -16.01 -1.81 35.97
C ILE A 80 -14.99 -2.43 35.01
N TYR A 81 -14.85 -1.83 33.83
CA TYR A 81 -13.81 -2.19 32.84
C TYR A 81 -12.61 -1.24 32.96
N THR A 82 -11.41 -1.80 33.04
CA THR A 82 -10.14 -1.06 33.14
C THR A 82 -9.46 -1.07 31.78
N LEU A 83 -9.35 0.10 31.15
CA LEU A 83 -8.84 0.30 29.80
C LEU A 83 -7.37 0.73 29.80
N ARG A 84 -6.60 0.13 28.90
CA ARG A 84 -5.17 0.39 28.71
C ARG A 84 -4.88 0.68 27.23
N PRO A 85 -5.11 1.92 26.78
CA PRO A 85 -4.80 2.31 25.42
C PRO A 85 -3.30 2.47 25.19
N TYR A 86 -2.76 1.70 24.26
CA TYR A 86 -1.42 1.79 23.73
C TYR A 86 -1.44 2.38 22.32
N ASN A 87 -0.42 3.19 22.02
CA ASN A 87 -0.20 3.84 20.74
C ASN A 87 1.24 3.61 20.34
N LEU A 88 1.52 3.22 19.10
CA LEU A 88 2.89 3.01 18.64
C LEU A 88 3.03 3.27 17.14
N TYR A 89 4.12 3.95 16.76
CA TYR A 89 4.56 3.99 15.37
C TYR A 89 5.16 2.64 14.98
N LEU A 90 4.87 2.16 13.78
CA LEU A 90 5.36 0.89 13.24
C LEU A 90 6.34 1.15 12.09
N SER A 91 7.63 0.91 12.30
CA SER A 91 8.67 1.21 11.31
C SER A 91 8.79 0.08 10.28
N PRO A 92 8.63 0.36 8.97
CA PRO A 92 8.78 -0.64 7.90
C PRO A 92 10.24 -1.00 7.59
N ILE A 93 11.23 -0.43 8.29
CA ILE A 93 12.66 -0.66 8.04
C ILE A 93 13.08 -2.06 8.53
N ILE A 94 13.92 -2.74 7.74
CA ILE A 94 14.55 -4.04 8.05
C ILE A 94 16.06 -3.85 8.21
N ASP A 95 16.72 -4.68 9.02
CA ASP A 95 18.19 -4.78 9.05
C ASP A 95 18.73 -5.42 7.76
N ASP A 96 19.46 -4.63 6.95
CA ASP A 96 20.13 -5.06 5.70
C ASP A 96 20.90 -6.39 5.83
N ARG A 97 21.40 -6.72 7.03
CA ARG A 97 22.18 -7.93 7.30
C ARG A 97 21.34 -9.21 7.24
N LEU A 98 20.01 -9.10 7.33
CA LEU A 98 19.08 -10.19 7.02
C LEU A 98 19.01 -10.48 5.51
N GLY A 99 19.45 -9.54 4.67
CA GLY A 99 19.45 -9.68 3.22
C GLY A 99 18.05 -9.78 2.62
N ILE A 100 17.06 -9.12 3.24
CA ILE A 100 15.68 -8.99 2.78
C ILE A 100 15.42 -7.52 2.48
N GLU A 101 14.73 -7.26 1.36
CA GLU A 101 14.39 -5.93 0.89
C GLU A 101 12.86 -5.81 0.87
N ARG A 102 12.32 -4.78 1.54
CA ARG A 102 10.89 -4.50 1.63
C ARG A 102 10.61 -3.22 0.85
N HIS A 103 9.78 -3.32 -0.18
CA HIS A 103 9.26 -2.15 -0.89
C HIS A 103 7.87 -1.81 -0.35
N TRP A 104 7.59 -0.51 -0.19
CA TRP A 104 6.27 -0.01 0.16
C TRP A 104 6.04 1.36 -0.50
N SER A 105 4.79 1.79 -0.55
CA SER A 105 4.36 3.07 -1.14
C SER A 105 3.64 3.95 -0.12
N PHE A 106 3.50 5.23 -0.46
CA PHE A 106 2.63 6.19 0.22
C PHE A 106 1.61 6.76 -0.76
N GLN A 107 0.36 6.88 -0.34
CA GLN A 107 -0.71 7.51 -1.09
C GLN A 107 -0.81 8.98 -0.67
N SER A 108 -0.69 9.92 -1.63
CA SER A 108 -0.64 11.36 -1.33
C SER A 108 -1.82 11.88 -0.51
N SER A 109 -3.03 11.36 -0.74
CA SER A 109 -4.23 11.71 0.06
C SER A 109 -4.15 11.22 1.50
N ALA A 110 -3.60 10.02 1.75
CA ALA A 110 -3.41 9.50 3.11
C ALA A 110 -2.32 10.28 3.86
N VAL A 111 -1.20 10.58 3.19
CA VAL A 111 -0.13 11.43 3.77
C VAL A 111 -0.66 12.80 4.18
N SER A 112 -1.45 13.46 3.33
CA SER A 112 -2.05 14.77 3.64
C SER A 112 -3.00 14.70 4.85
N PHE A 113 -3.85 13.67 4.90
CA PHE A 113 -4.76 13.42 6.02
C PHE A 113 -4.02 13.18 7.34
N LEU A 114 -3.01 12.31 7.34
CA LEU A 114 -2.18 11.99 8.51
C LEU A 114 -1.45 13.23 9.06
N LEU A 115 -0.82 14.01 8.18
CA LEU A 115 -0.11 15.24 8.58
C LEU A 115 -1.07 16.29 9.17
N THR A 116 -2.30 16.37 8.67
CA THR A 116 -3.35 17.25 9.23
C THR A 116 -3.70 16.85 10.67
N HIS A 117 -3.71 15.55 10.98
CA HIS A 117 -3.97 15.00 12.31
C HIS A 117 -2.69 14.81 13.17
N ARG A 118 -1.65 15.61 12.89
CA ARG A 118 -0.38 15.68 13.66
C ARG A 118 0.48 14.40 13.63
N PHE A 119 0.26 13.49 12.68
CA PHE A 119 1.11 12.31 12.52
C PHE A 119 2.58 12.70 12.22
N SER A 120 3.53 12.15 12.97
CA SER A 120 4.96 12.44 12.79
C SER A 120 5.67 11.41 11.90
N MET A 121 5.87 11.76 10.63
CA MET A 121 6.68 10.97 9.68
C MET A 121 8.14 10.79 10.12
N ASP A 122 8.69 11.71 10.91
CA ASP A 122 10.03 11.57 11.48
C ASP A 122 10.05 10.53 12.61
N SER A 123 9.03 10.54 13.48
CA SER A 123 8.89 9.55 14.56
C SER A 123 8.65 8.14 14.02
N LEU A 124 7.93 7.99 12.91
CA LEU A 124 7.74 6.71 12.21
C LEU A 124 9.07 6.00 11.94
N PHE A 125 10.06 6.70 11.38
CA PHE A 125 11.33 6.09 10.98
C PHE A 125 12.40 6.08 12.09
N ARG A 126 12.45 7.10 12.96
CA ARG A 126 13.46 7.16 14.04
C ARG A 126 13.06 6.39 15.30
N ASN A 127 11.78 6.41 15.65
CA ASN A 127 11.26 5.96 16.94
C ASN A 127 10.24 4.81 16.82
N GLY A 128 9.78 4.48 15.61
CA GLY A 128 8.82 3.41 15.37
C GLY A 128 9.38 2.03 15.68
N VAL A 129 8.55 1.16 16.25
CA VAL A 129 8.87 -0.23 16.56
C VAL A 129 9.00 -0.99 15.23
N GLY A 130 10.12 -1.69 15.03
CA GLY A 130 10.31 -2.53 13.85
C GLY A 130 9.41 -3.78 13.84
N TYR A 131 9.32 -4.43 12.68
CA TYR A 131 8.69 -5.74 12.54
C TYR A 131 9.28 -6.53 11.38
N LEU A 132 9.22 -7.85 11.50
CA LEU A 132 9.58 -8.82 10.47
C LEU A 132 8.46 -9.88 10.41
N SER A 133 7.89 -10.14 9.24
CA SER A 133 6.82 -11.13 9.08
C SER A 133 7.36 -12.58 9.12
N ARG A 134 6.47 -13.58 9.31
CA ARG A 134 6.87 -15.01 9.23
C ARG A 134 7.49 -15.34 7.87
N ASP A 135 6.87 -14.86 6.78
CA ASP A 135 7.38 -15.02 5.42
C ASP A 135 8.77 -14.40 5.21
N GLU A 136 9.03 -13.19 5.72
CA GLU A 136 10.34 -12.55 5.62
C GLU A 136 11.42 -13.24 6.46
N GLU A 137 11.09 -13.77 7.65
CA GLU A 137 12.01 -14.59 8.45
C GLU A 137 12.39 -15.90 7.73
N ILE A 138 11.39 -16.62 7.18
CA ILE A 138 11.62 -17.83 6.39
C ILE A 138 12.52 -17.52 5.20
N LYS A 139 12.26 -16.42 4.48
CA LYS A 139 13.07 -15.96 3.35
C LYS A 139 14.50 -15.56 3.77
N ALA A 140 14.71 -14.95 4.93
CA ALA A 140 16.04 -14.60 5.42
C ALA A 140 16.90 -15.86 5.68
N VAL A 141 16.32 -16.88 6.34
CA VAL A 141 17.00 -18.16 6.60
C VAL A 141 17.19 -18.98 5.32
N ALA A 142 16.20 -18.97 4.41
CA ALA A 142 16.32 -19.59 3.10
C ALA A 142 17.47 -18.98 2.28
N ARG A 143 17.57 -17.65 2.21
CA ARG A 143 18.65 -16.94 1.49
C ARG A 143 20.05 -17.25 2.03
N VAL A 144 20.21 -17.50 3.33
CA VAL A 144 21.49 -17.99 3.89
C VAL A 144 21.82 -19.38 3.35
N THR A 145 20.83 -20.27 3.33
CA THR A 145 20.98 -21.65 2.86
C THR A 145 21.24 -21.70 1.35
N GLU A 146 20.53 -20.92 0.55
CA GLU A 146 20.69 -20.80 -0.90
C GLU A 146 22.07 -20.25 -1.29
N ARG A 147 22.59 -19.25 -0.57
CA ARG A 147 23.97 -18.74 -0.75
C ARG A 147 25.07 -19.74 -0.36
N PHE A 148 24.72 -20.88 0.24
CA PHE A 148 25.64 -21.94 0.65
C PHE A 148 25.46 -23.25 -0.12
N LYS A 149 24.30 -23.48 -0.74
CA LYS A 149 24.19 -24.44 -1.83
C LYS A 149 25.14 -24.00 -2.95
N ARG A 150 25.84 -24.95 -3.59
CA ARG A 150 26.46 -24.66 -4.89
C ARG A 150 25.33 -24.25 -5.84
N PRO A 151 25.51 -23.23 -6.71
CA PRO A 151 24.68 -23.14 -7.90
C PRO A 151 24.82 -24.45 -8.69
N GLU A 152 23.73 -24.97 -9.23
CA GLU A 152 23.80 -26.08 -10.19
C GLU A 152 24.68 -25.65 -11.36
N ALA A 153 25.54 -26.56 -11.82
CA ALA A 153 26.86 -26.23 -12.36
C ALA A 153 26.86 -25.07 -13.35
N THR A 154 27.41 -23.93 -12.93
CA THR A 154 27.80 -22.86 -13.87
C THR A 154 29.04 -23.34 -14.62
N THR A 155 28.84 -24.08 -15.69
CA THR A 155 29.90 -24.77 -16.47
C THR A 155 30.91 -23.85 -17.15
N THR A 156 30.69 -22.54 -17.10
CA THR A 156 31.36 -21.55 -17.94
C THR A 156 31.86 -20.39 -17.08
N ILE A 157 33.16 -20.11 -17.12
CA ILE A 157 33.72 -18.90 -16.52
C ILE A 157 33.32 -17.71 -17.39
N GLY A 158 32.64 -16.73 -16.81
CA GLY A 158 32.07 -15.59 -17.54
C GLY A 158 33.10 -14.54 -17.95
N VAL A 159 33.86 -14.85 -19.00
CA VAL A 159 34.87 -14.04 -19.69
C VAL A 159 34.65 -14.24 -21.20
N ASP A 160 34.54 -13.16 -21.97
CA ASP A 160 34.42 -13.25 -23.43
C ASP A 160 35.76 -13.64 -24.07
N GLU A 161 35.73 -14.39 -25.17
CA GLU A 161 36.93 -14.91 -25.87
C GLU A 161 37.90 -13.80 -26.36
N THR A 162 37.42 -12.56 -26.40
CA THR A 162 38.19 -11.35 -26.76
C THR A 162 38.96 -10.72 -25.60
N GLU A 163 38.69 -11.07 -24.33
CA GLU A 163 39.40 -10.53 -23.16
C GLU A 163 40.73 -11.25 -22.91
N SER A 164 41.74 -11.00 -23.76
CA SER A 164 43.06 -11.62 -23.66
C SER A 164 43.74 -11.45 -22.29
N GLU A 165 43.60 -10.29 -21.64
CA GLU A 165 44.13 -10.03 -20.30
C GLU A 165 43.47 -10.91 -19.22
N SER A 166 42.13 -11.04 -19.24
CA SER A 166 41.37 -11.89 -18.32
C SER A 166 41.74 -13.38 -18.48
N ILE A 167 41.94 -13.82 -19.73
CA ILE A 167 42.35 -15.18 -20.07
C ILE A 167 43.78 -15.46 -19.57
N ALA A 168 44.75 -14.56 -19.83
CA ALA A 168 46.13 -14.71 -19.39
C ALA A 168 46.26 -14.72 -17.86
N PHE A 169 45.53 -13.84 -17.17
CA PHE A 169 45.43 -13.83 -15.71
C PHE A 169 44.89 -15.17 -15.16
N LEU A 170 43.81 -15.72 -15.75
CA LEU A 170 43.26 -17.01 -15.35
C LEU A 170 44.21 -18.19 -15.63
N GLN A 171 45.02 -18.14 -16.69
CA GLN A 171 46.04 -19.16 -16.98
C GLN A 171 47.14 -19.18 -15.91
N GLU A 172 47.64 -18.02 -15.50
CA GLU A 172 48.65 -17.92 -14.43
C GLU A 172 48.09 -18.35 -13.06
N VAL A 173 46.83 -18.04 -12.77
CA VAL A 173 46.15 -18.55 -11.56
C VAL A 173 46.03 -20.09 -11.58
N ARG A 174 45.66 -20.72 -12.71
CA ARG A 174 45.66 -22.19 -12.84
C ARG A 174 47.05 -22.78 -12.56
N ARG A 175 48.09 -22.26 -13.23
CA ARG A 175 49.49 -22.70 -13.05
C ARG A 175 49.92 -22.69 -11.58
N LEU A 176 49.58 -21.62 -10.84
CA LEU A 176 49.90 -21.51 -9.41
C LEU A 176 49.14 -22.53 -8.53
N VAL A 177 47.90 -22.88 -8.89
CA VAL A 177 47.12 -23.91 -8.18
C VAL A 177 47.65 -25.30 -8.51
N ASP A 178 47.90 -25.60 -9.77
CA ASP A 178 48.40 -26.90 -10.25
C ASP A 178 49.78 -27.21 -9.67
N GLU A 179 50.70 -26.24 -9.63
CA GLU A 179 52.01 -26.40 -8.98
C GLU A 179 51.89 -26.65 -7.47
N TRP A 180 50.96 -25.97 -6.78
CA TRP A 180 50.72 -26.20 -5.35
C TRP A 180 50.08 -27.57 -5.07
N LEU A 181 49.24 -28.08 -5.97
CA LEU A 181 48.70 -29.44 -5.90
C LEU A 181 49.77 -30.50 -6.21
N ALA A 182 50.63 -30.27 -7.20
CA ALA A 182 51.71 -31.18 -7.60
C ALA A 182 52.76 -31.44 -6.50
N LEU A 183 52.89 -30.53 -5.52
CA LEU A 183 53.72 -30.73 -4.33
C LEU A 183 53.19 -31.84 -3.38
N GLY A 184 51.96 -32.33 -3.56
CA GLY A 184 51.44 -33.49 -2.84
C GLY A 184 51.45 -33.32 -1.31
N THR A 185 52.16 -34.21 -0.61
CA THR A 185 52.34 -34.14 0.86
C THR A 185 53.35 -33.09 1.33
N ALA A 186 54.12 -32.48 0.42
CA ALA A 186 55.06 -31.40 0.73
C ALA A 186 54.44 -29.99 0.57
N ARG A 187 53.16 -29.89 0.16
CA ARG A 187 52.46 -28.60 0.03
C ARG A 187 52.10 -28.03 1.39
N GLY A 188 52.20 -26.71 1.53
CA GLY A 188 51.70 -26.00 2.72
C GLY A 188 50.16 -25.97 2.78
N ASN A 189 49.60 -25.84 3.98
CA ASN A 189 48.16 -25.90 4.26
C ASN A 189 47.27 -24.88 3.50
N TYR A 190 47.87 -23.92 2.80
CA TYR A 190 47.19 -22.92 1.98
C TYR A 190 48.07 -22.41 0.84
N LEU A 191 47.43 -21.89 -0.20
CA LEU A 191 48.03 -21.08 -1.27
C LEU A 191 47.49 -19.65 -1.18
N ASN A 192 48.36 -18.64 -1.28
CA ASN A 192 47.94 -17.24 -1.38
C ASN A 192 48.06 -16.76 -2.84
N ILE A 193 47.04 -16.03 -3.32
CA ILE A 193 47.00 -15.42 -4.65
C ILE A 193 46.67 -13.91 -4.49
N PRO A 194 47.54 -12.99 -4.94
CA PRO A 194 48.90 -13.23 -5.43
C PRO A 194 49.81 -13.89 -4.37
N PRO A 195 50.89 -14.57 -4.79
CA PRO A 195 51.92 -15.05 -3.87
C PRO A 195 52.55 -13.90 -3.09
N ALA A 196 53.00 -14.15 -1.86
CA ALA A 196 53.65 -13.12 -1.05
C ALA A 196 55.02 -12.74 -1.65
N SER A 197 55.19 -11.46 -1.98
CA SER A 197 56.43 -10.92 -2.55
C SER A 197 57.62 -11.17 -1.61
N ARG A 198 58.62 -11.92 -2.10
CA ARG A 198 59.89 -12.10 -1.38
C ARG A 198 60.72 -10.81 -1.48
N PRO A 199 61.29 -10.28 -0.38
CA PRO A 199 62.23 -9.17 -0.46
C PRO A 199 63.41 -9.54 -1.37
N GLY A 200 63.67 -8.74 -2.41
CA GLY A 200 64.75 -8.99 -3.36
C GLY A 200 64.40 -9.86 -4.59
N ALA A 201 63.14 -10.24 -4.80
CA ALA A 201 62.73 -10.80 -6.09
C ALA A 201 62.68 -9.69 -7.17
N VAL A 202 63.29 -9.95 -8.34
CA VAL A 202 63.24 -9.02 -9.48
C VAL A 202 61.82 -9.00 -10.05
N GLU A 203 61.21 -7.82 -10.12
CA GLU A 203 59.88 -7.63 -10.69
C GLU A 203 59.91 -7.92 -12.20
N LYS A 204 59.33 -9.05 -12.61
CA LYS A 204 58.93 -9.26 -14.00
C LYS A 204 57.63 -8.48 -14.25
N PRO A 205 57.60 -7.48 -15.14
CA PRO A 205 56.37 -6.77 -15.44
C PRO A 205 55.38 -7.65 -16.20
N GLY A 206 54.09 -7.64 -15.81
CA GLY A 206 53.00 -7.83 -16.77
C GLY A 206 51.85 -8.81 -16.47
N LEU A 207 51.91 -9.71 -15.47
CA LEU A 207 50.93 -10.82 -15.38
C LEU A 207 50.11 -10.97 -14.08
N MET A 208 50.63 -10.61 -12.91
CA MET A 208 49.89 -10.71 -11.64
C MET A 208 49.97 -9.40 -10.84
N PRO A 209 48.85 -8.82 -10.41
CA PRO A 209 48.84 -7.57 -9.63
C PRO A 209 49.14 -7.83 -8.15
N VAL A 210 49.70 -6.81 -7.49
CA VAL A 210 50.04 -6.86 -6.04
C VAL A 210 48.79 -6.91 -5.15
N GLU A 211 47.69 -6.28 -5.58
CA GLU A 211 46.37 -6.44 -4.97
C GLU A 211 45.32 -6.80 -6.03
N LEU A 212 44.37 -7.67 -5.67
CA LEU A 212 43.33 -8.12 -6.60
C LEU A 212 42.13 -7.18 -6.59
N ASN A 213 41.72 -6.69 -7.77
CA ASN A 213 40.50 -5.91 -7.91
C ASN A 213 39.22 -6.80 -7.76
N ARG A 214 38.04 -6.20 -7.60
CA ARG A 214 36.79 -6.97 -7.38
C ARG A 214 36.46 -7.97 -8.49
N PHE A 215 36.82 -7.66 -9.74
CA PHE A 215 36.59 -8.51 -10.91
C PHE A 215 37.54 -9.72 -10.93
N GLN A 216 38.84 -9.50 -10.74
CA GLN A 216 39.85 -10.55 -10.58
C GLN A 216 39.51 -11.48 -9.40
N LYS A 217 39.06 -10.93 -8.28
CA LYS A 217 38.57 -11.74 -7.14
C LYS A 217 37.38 -12.62 -7.54
N ARG A 218 36.41 -12.10 -8.31
CA ARG A 218 35.28 -12.88 -8.85
C ARG A 218 35.75 -14.01 -9.77
N LEU A 219 36.68 -13.71 -10.69
CA LEU A 219 37.24 -14.70 -11.61
C LEU A 219 37.96 -15.85 -10.88
N ILE A 220 38.74 -15.57 -9.84
CA ILE A 220 39.38 -16.62 -9.01
C ILE A 220 38.32 -17.47 -8.29
N TYR A 221 37.26 -16.88 -7.73
CA TYR A 221 36.18 -17.66 -7.12
C TYR A 221 35.51 -18.59 -8.15
N GLN A 222 35.17 -18.08 -9.33
CA GLN A 222 34.55 -18.89 -10.40
C GLN A 222 35.47 -20.03 -10.85
N LEU A 223 36.76 -19.75 -11.08
CA LEU A 223 37.75 -20.76 -11.45
C LEU A 223 37.84 -21.90 -10.43
N ILE A 224 37.97 -21.55 -9.14
CA ILE A 224 38.09 -22.56 -8.06
C ILE A 224 36.78 -23.33 -7.86
N GLU A 225 35.62 -22.70 -8.03
CA GLU A 225 34.33 -23.38 -7.89
C GLU A 225 34.01 -24.35 -9.04
N VAL A 226 34.50 -24.06 -10.26
CA VAL A 226 34.27 -24.86 -11.48
C VAL A 226 35.35 -25.94 -11.68
N GLU A 227 36.63 -25.55 -11.71
CA GLU A 227 37.73 -26.45 -12.12
C GLU A 227 38.37 -27.20 -10.95
N TYR A 228 38.29 -26.66 -9.72
CA TYR A 228 38.96 -27.22 -8.55
C TYR A 228 37.98 -27.57 -7.40
N PRO A 229 37.00 -28.47 -7.62
CA PRO A 229 35.85 -28.64 -6.73
C PRO A 229 36.16 -29.17 -5.31
N LEU A 230 37.39 -29.65 -5.08
CA LEU A 230 37.93 -30.08 -3.77
C LEU A 230 38.63 -28.95 -2.99
N LEU A 231 38.80 -27.78 -3.58
CA LEU A 231 39.39 -26.60 -2.96
C LEU A 231 38.30 -25.58 -2.59
N LYS A 232 38.67 -24.59 -1.77
CA LYS A 232 37.86 -23.39 -1.55
C LYS A 232 38.72 -22.16 -1.32
N ALA A 233 38.40 -21.08 -2.02
CA ALA A 233 39.07 -19.80 -1.90
C ALA A 233 38.41 -18.90 -0.84
N PHE A 234 39.20 -18.03 -0.20
CA PHE A 234 38.77 -17.11 0.85
C PHE A 234 39.47 -15.76 0.70
N GLY A 235 38.71 -14.68 0.52
CA GLY A 235 39.24 -13.33 0.61
C GLY A 235 39.87 -13.02 1.97
N ARG A 236 40.97 -12.27 1.97
CA ARG A 236 41.60 -11.70 3.16
C ARG A 236 41.57 -10.16 3.09
N PRO A 237 41.57 -9.44 4.23
CA PRO A 237 41.46 -7.98 4.23
C PRO A 237 42.58 -7.27 3.45
N ALA A 238 43.81 -7.81 3.50
CA ALA A 238 44.98 -7.26 2.82
C ALA A 238 45.05 -7.63 1.33
N GLY A 239 43.97 -7.38 0.57
CA GLY A 239 43.99 -7.45 -0.90
C GLY A 239 43.96 -8.85 -1.55
N PHE A 240 44.50 -9.90 -0.92
CA PHE A 240 44.67 -11.25 -1.52
C PHE A 240 43.53 -12.25 -1.28
N LEU A 241 43.52 -13.37 -2.01
CA LEU A 241 42.74 -14.58 -1.70
C LEU A 241 43.67 -15.69 -1.16
N GLN A 242 43.14 -16.49 -0.25
CA GLN A 242 43.77 -17.68 0.29
C GLN A 242 42.95 -18.92 -0.09
N ILE A 243 43.55 -19.87 -0.79
CA ILE A 243 42.96 -21.15 -1.19
C ILE A 243 43.41 -22.24 -0.23
N ILE A 244 42.48 -23.12 0.15
CA ILE A 244 42.70 -24.27 1.03
C ILE A 244 41.89 -25.48 0.55
N ASP A 245 42.18 -26.66 1.08
CA ASP A 245 41.33 -27.83 0.92
C ASP A 245 39.94 -27.62 1.54
N ARG A 246 38.93 -28.25 0.93
CA ARG A 246 37.52 -28.20 1.37
C ARG A 246 37.24 -29.28 2.44
N ASP A 247 37.07 -28.85 3.70
CA ASP A 247 36.51 -29.69 4.77
C ASP A 247 34.99 -29.52 4.86
N GLU A 248 34.24 -30.54 4.48
CA GLU A 248 32.77 -30.53 4.49
C GLU A 248 32.17 -30.39 5.89
N LYS A 249 32.81 -30.92 6.94
CA LYS A 249 32.33 -30.78 8.33
C LYS A 249 32.42 -29.33 8.77
N ARG A 250 33.52 -28.66 8.41
CA ARG A 250 33.70 -27.23 8.67
C ARG A 250 32.73 -26.38 7.84
N GLU A 251 32.49 -26.70 6.57
CA GLU A 251 31.49 -25.96 5.78
C GLU A 251 30.06 -26.10 6.36
N GLN A 252 29.69 -27.31 6.81
CA GLN A 252 28.42 -27.55 7.51
C GLN A 252 28.34 -26.77 8.84
N ALA A 253 29.41 -26.75 9.65
CA ALA A 253 29.46 -25.98 10.89
C ALA A 253 29.35 -24.46 10.65
N VAL A 254 30.02 -23.93 9.63
CA VAL A 254 29.94 -22.51 9.25
C VAL A 254 28.56 -22.15 8.70
N LEU A 255 27.89 -23.05 7.98
CA LEU A 255 26.50 -22.87 7.55
C LEU A 255 25.56 -22.84 8.76
N ALA A 256 25.66 -23.81 9.66
CA ALA A 256 24.83 -23.89 10.87
C ALA A 256 24.98 -22.62 11.74
N GLN A 257 26.22 -22.21 12.02
CA GLN A 257 26.51 -20.98 12.77
C GLN A 257 25.92 -19.73 12.11
N LYS A 258 25.89 -19.66 10.78
CA LYS A 258 25.28 -18.53 10.04
C LYS A 258 23.76 -18.58 10.04
N ILE A 259 23.15 -19.77 9.95
CA ILE A 259 21.70 -19.94 10.08
C ILE A 259 21.26 -19.47 11.48
N GLU A 260 21.92 -19.96 12.54
CA GLU A 260 21.68 -19.55 13.93
C GLU A 260 21.86 -18.03 14.12
N SER A 261 22.96 -17.46 13.58
CA SER A 261 23.24 -16.02 13.64
C SER A 261 22.17 -15.17 12.93
N THR A 262 21.59 -15.66 11.84
CA THR A 262 20.52 -14.97 11.11
C THR A 262 19.17 -15.16 11.77
N GLN A 263 18.87 -16.33 12.32
CA GLN A 263 17.67 -16.59 13.12
C GLN A 263 17.62 -15.67 14.35
N LYS A 264 18.72 -15.56 15.10
CA LYS A 264 18.80 -14.64 16.24
C LYS A 264 18.53 -13.18 15.84
N ARG A 265 19.09 -12.71 14.71
CA ARG A 265 18.81 -11.37 14.16
C ARG A 265 17.35 -11.20 13.75
N ALA A 266 16.73 -12.24 13.19
CA ALA A 266 15.30 -12.21 12.85
C ALA A 266 14.43 -12.09 14.11
N TRP A 267 14.78 -12.75 15.22
CA TRP A 267 14.08 -12.63 16.50
C TRP A 267 14.30 -11.28 17.19
N GLU A 268 15.48 -10.69 17.04
CA GLU A 268 15.77 -9.30 17.44
C GLU A 268 14.94 -8.29 16.62
N GLN A 269 14.85 -8.47 15.29
CA GLN A 269 14.08 -7.60 14.37
C GLN A 269 12.56 -7.87 14.39
N THR A 270 12.11 -8.96 15.01
CA THR A 270 10.69 -9.37 15.05
C THR A 270 9.77 -8.29 15.61
N GLY A 271 10.25 -7.56 16.64
CA GLY A 271 9.58 -6.39 17.20
C GLY A 271 8.08 -6.59 17.45
N PHE A 272 7.23 -5.76 16.84
CA PHE A 272 5.78 -5.80 17.10
C PHE A 272 5.10 -7.11 16.69
N ARG A 273 5.67 -7.93 15.78
CA ARG A 273 5.09 -9.25 15.45
C ARG A 273 4.98 -10.13 16.72
N TRP A 274 5.82 -9.98 17.75
CA TRP A 274 5.63 -10.70 19.02
C TRP A 274 4.25 -10.45 19.67
N VAL A 275 3.68 -9.26 19.48
CA VAL A 275 2.31 -8.92 19.93
C VAL A 275 1.26 -9.55 19.01
N ALA A 276 1.52 -9.58 17.70
CA ALA A 276 0.63 -10.22 16.73
C ALA A 276 0.54 -11.75 16.91
N GLU A 277 1.66 -12.42 17.18
CA GLU A 277 1.71 -13.84 17.56
C GLU A 277 0.91 -14.09 18.85
N ALA A 278 1.05 -13.22 19.86
CA ALA A 278 0.32 -13.32 21.12
C ALA A 278 -1.21 -13.19 20.94
N LEU A 279 -1.67 -12.30 20.04
CA LEU A 279 -3.09 -12.14 19.71
C LEU A 279 -3.64 -13.34 18.92
N ALA A 280 -2.87 -13.90 18.00
CA ALA A 280 -3.27 -15.03 17.16
C ALA A 280 -3.13 -16.40 17.86
N GLY A 281 -2.44 -16.48 19.00
CA GLY A 281 -2.09 -17.74 19.68
C GLY A 281 -0.94 -18.51 19.01
N GLY A 282 -0.07 -17.80 18.30
CA GLY A 282 1.10 -18.34 17.60
C GLY A 282 2.28 -18.69 18.52
N ASP A 283 3.45 -18.95 17.92
CA ASP A 283 4.58 -19.47 18.69
C ASP A 283 5.47 -18.39 19.31
N LEU A 284 5.42 -18.31 20.64
CA LEU A 284 6.27 -17.45 21.47
C LEU A 284 7.47 -18.20 22.10
N THR A 285 7.79 -19.42 21.66
CA THR A 285 8.90 -20.20 22.21
C THR A 285 10.22 -19.42 22.12
N ASN A 286 10.54 -18.91 20.93
CA ASN A 286 11.80 -18.20 20.62
C ASN A 286 11.83 -16.72 21.06
N LEU A 287 10.82 -16.25 21.81
CA LEU A 287 10.78 -14.89 22.36
C LEU A 287 12.02 -14.64 23.26
N PRO A 288 12.91 -13.67 22.94
CA PRO A 288 14.18 -13.48 23.64
C PRO A 288 14.03 -13.28 25.15
N GLN A 289 14.70 -14.14 25.93
CA GLN A 289 14.64 -14.12 27.40
C GLN A 289 15.21 -12.82 28.01
N ASP A 290 16.08 -12.11 27.28
CA ASP A 290 16.60 -10.79 27.68
C ASP A 290 15.49 -9.76 27.97
N TYR A 291 14.32 -9.82 27.30
CA TYR A 291 13.18 -8.95 27.61
C TYR A 291 12.63 -9.17 29.03
N PHE A 292 12.74 -10.39 29.56
CA PHE A 292 12.34 -10.75 30.92
C PHE A 292 13.50 -10.63 31.94
N SER A 293 14.72 -10.33 31.47
CA SER A 293 15.90 -10.21 32.33
C SER A 293 15.87 -8.91 33.15
N ASN A 294 16.27 -8.99 34.43
CA ASN A 294 16.05 -7.93 35.41
C ASN A 294 17.05 -6.75 35.31
N ARG A 295 17.60 -6.46 34.11
CA ARG A 295 18.70 -5.51 33.87
C ARG A 295 18.33 -4.01 33.99
N TRP A 296 17.16 -3.68 34.53
CA TRP A 296 16.63 -2.31 34.56
C TRP A 296 16.09 -1.83 35.91
N ALA A 297 16.68 -2.31 37.01
CA ALA A 297 16.35 -1.92 38.39
C ALA A 297 16.61 -0.44 38.76
N GLY A 298 16.82 0.46 37.79
CA GLY A 298 17.26 1.85 37.98
C GLY A 298 16.33 2.96 37.50
N LEU A 299 15.15 2.66 36.91
CA LEU A 299 14.27 3.70 36.34
C LEU A 299 12.82 3.75 36.88
N GLN A 300 12.15 2.62 37.15
CA GLN A 300 10.74 2.61 37.62
C GLN A 300 10.43 1.51 38.65
N GLY A 301 11.21 1.45 39.72
CA GLY A 301 10.91 0.65 40.92
C GLY A 301 11.00 -0.88 40.74
N PRO A 302 10.61 -1.66 41.77
CA PRO A 302 10.60 -3.12 41.70
C PRO A 302 9.49 -3.61 40.76
N ARG A 303 9.88 -4.39 39.74
CA ARG A 303 8.92 -5.11 38.89
C ARG A 303 8.34 -6.33 39.62
N PRO A 304 7.07 -6.71 39.34
CA PRO A 304 6.62 -8.08 39.58
C PRO A 304 7.54 -9.06 38.83
N GLN A 305 7.85 -10.20 39.44
CA GLN A 305 8.57 -11.27 38.75
C GLN A 305 7.65 -11.95 37.73
N LEU A 306 7.54 -11.37 36.54
CA LEU A 306 6.76 -11.89 35.43
C LEU A 306 7.40 -13.19 34.90
N ASN A 307 6.73 -14.32 35.13
CA ASN A 307 7.18 -15.63 34.67
C ASN A 307 6.85 -15.80 33.17
N SER A 308 7.88 -15.84 32.33
CA SER A 308 7.74 -15.97 30.88
C SER A 308 6.94 -17.20 30.46
N ASP A 309 7.12 -18.34 31.14
CA ASP A 309 6.45 -19.59 30.79
C ASP A 309 4.97 -19.58 31.16
N GLN A 310 4.61 -18.94 32.28
CA GLN A 310 3.20 -18.73 32.65
C GLN A 310 2.48 -17.83 31.65
N ILE A 311 3.14 -16.75 31.18
CA ILE A 311 2.59 -15.85 30.16
C ILE A 311 2.43 -16.58 28.81
N LYS A 312 3.46 -17.33 28.37
CA LYS A 312 3.41 -18.16 27.15
C LYS A 312 2.30 -19.23 27.25
N GLN A 313 2.10 -19.84 28.41
CA GLN A 313 1.03 -20.81 28.64
C GLN A 313 -0.36 -20.14 28.65
N GLY A 314 -0.50 -18.97 29.27
CA GLY A 314 -1.75 -18.18 29.28
C GLY A 314 -2.19 -17.77 27.88
N LEU A 315 -1.28 -17.20 27.07
CA LEU A 315 -1.57 -16.79 25.69
C LEU A 315 -1.94 -17.98 24.78
N ARG A 316 -1.39 -19.18 25.03
CA ARG A 316 -1.81 -20.42 24.34
C ARG A 316 -3.16 -20.97 24.84
N ALA A 317 -3.53 -20.73 26.10
CA ALA A 317 -4.76 -21.24 26.72
C ALA A 317 -5.97 -20.30 26.61
N THR A 318 -5.74 -19.01 26.34
CA THR A 318 -6.77 -17.98 26.15
C THR A 318 -6.35 -17.01 25.06
N ARG A 319 -7.15 -16.95 24.00
CA ARG A 319 -7.11 -15.86 23.02
C ARG A 319 -8.23 -14.86 23.33
N PRO A 320 -7.95 -13.54 23.31
CA PRO A 320 -8.96 -12.54 23.64
C PRO A 320 -10.01 -12.41 22.53
N VAL A 321 -11.16 -11.83 22.87
CA VAL A 321 -12.08 -11.27 21.86
C VAL A 321 -11.39 -10.08 21.21
N LEU A 322 -11.37 -10.04 19.88
CA LEU A 322 -10.77 -8.96 19.11
C LEU A 322 -11.87 -8.01 18.61
N VAL A 323 -11.71 -6.72 18.86
CA VAL A 323 -12.73 -5.69 18.63
C VAL A 323 -12.19 -4.62 17.70
N GLY A 324 -13.01 -4.13 16.77
CA GLY A 324 -12.65 -3.02 15.88
C GLY A 324 -13.87 -2.19 15.46
N HIS A 325 -13.61 -1.20 14.59
CA HIS A 325 -14.64 -0.43 13.90
C HIS A 325 -14.39 -0.51 12.39
N ASN A 326 -15.26 -1.17 11.63
CA ASN A 326 -15.04 -1.46 10.20
C ASN A 326 -13.86 -2.43 9.92
N LEU A 327 -13.55 -3.31 10.90
CA LEU A 327 -12.36 -4.17 11.07
C LEU A 327 -11.92 -5.06 9.87
N PHE A 328 -12.68 -5.10 8.77
CA PHE A 328 -12.37 -5.93 7.60
C PHE A 328 -11.08 -5.52 6.89
N THR A 329 -10.81 -4.22 6.74
CA THR A 329 -9.55 -3.75 6.11
C THR A 329 -8.36 -4.00 7.02
N ASP A 330 -8.54 -3.74 8.30
CA ASP A 330 -7.57 -3.88 9.38
C ASP A 330 -7.02 -5.30 9.48
N LEU A 331 -7.88 -6.32 9.46
CA LEU A 331 -7.47 -7.73 9.50
C LEU A 331 -6.69 -8.16 8.25
N ILE A 332 -7.06 -7.65 7.07
CA ILE A 332 -6.33 -7.94 5.82
C ILE A 332 -4.92 -7.37 5.89
N TYR A 333 -4.80 -6.09 6.27
CA TYR A 333 -3.50 -5.43 6.46
C TYR A 333 -2.67 -6.11 7.57
N PHE A 334 -3.26 -6.40 8.73
CA PHE A 334 -2.59 -7.04 9.85
C PHE A 334 -2.00 -8.41 9.49
N CYS A 335 -2.81 -9.28 8.89
CA CYS A 335 -2.36 -10.60 8.44
C CYS A 335 -1.26 -10.48 7.38
N ARG A 336 -1.40 -9.53 6.45
CA ARG A 336 -0.41 -9.30 5.38
C ARG A 336 0.93 -8.73 5.90
N CYS A 337 0.87 -7.91 6.95
CA CYS A 337 2.00 -7.20 7.54
C CYS A 337 2.83 -8.09 8.49
N PHE A 338 2.17 -8.94 9.29
CA PHE A 338 2.84 -9.73 10.34
C PHE A 338 3.01 -11.23 10.03
N PHE A 339 2.14 -11.82 9.21
CA PHE A 339 2.22 -13.25 8.90
C PHE A 339 2.81 -13.49 7.51
N GLY A 340 2.25 -12.90 6.45
CA GLY A 340 2.82 -13.00 5.10
C GLY A 340 1.77 -12.94 3.98
N PRO A 341 2.02 -13.57 2.81
CA PRO A 341 1.10 -13.52 1.69
C PRO A 341 -0.27 -14.12 2.04
N LEU A 342 -1.34 -13.45 1.58
CA LEU A 342 -2.72 -13.85 1.84
C LEU A 342 -3.23 -14.84 0.77
N PRO A 343 -4.21 -15.72 1.11
CA PRO A 343 -4.84 -16.62 0.14
C PRO A 343 -5.61 -15.86 -0.96
N ASP A 344 -5.93 -16.53 -2.07
CA ASP A 344 -6.64 -15.90 -3.19
C ASP A 344 -8.16 -15.87 -3.01
N ARG A 345 -8.70 -16.74 -2.15
CA ARG A 345 -10.13 -16.82 -1.85
C ARG A 345 -10.48 -16.16 -0.52
N VAL A 346 -11.58 -15.41 -0.50
CA VAL A 346 -12.08 -14.79 0.74
C VAL A 346 -12.55 -15.85 1.74
N GLU A 347 -12.99 -17.02 1.29
CA GLU A 347 -13.39 -18.16 2.13
C GLU A 347 -12.18 -18.83 2.82
N GLU A 348 -11.04 -18.91 2.15
CA GLU A 348 -9.76 -19.33 2.72
C GLU A 348 -9.27 -18.29 3.74
N PHE A 349 -9.37 -16.99 3.41
CA PHE A 349 -9.05 -15.90 4.34
C PHE A 349 -9.95 -15.91 5.59
N GLN A 350 -11.26 -16.13 5.44
CA GLN A 350 -12.21 -16.29 6.55
C GLN A 350 -11.80 -17.45 7.46
N SER A 351 -11.49 -18.60 6.87
CA SER A 351 -11.09 -19.81 7.60
C SER A 351 -9.78 -19.59 8.38
N MET A 352 -8.74 -19.08 7.71
CA MET A 352 -7.43 -18.75 8.31
C MET A 352 -7.56 -17.70 9.42
N THR A 353 -8.35 -16.64 9.19
CA THR A 353 -8.53 -15.56 10.16
C THR A 353 -9.35 -16.02 11.37
N HIS A 354 -10.34 -16.89 11.19
CA HIS A 354 -11.08 -17.50 12.30
C HIS A 354 -10.24 -18.53 13.08
N GLU A 355 -9.37 -19.28 12.39
CA GLU A 355 -8.39 -20.16 13.06
C GLU A 355 -7.43 -19.37 13.95
N MET A 356 -7.06 -18.13 13.60
CA MET A 356 -6.23 -17.24 14.43
C MET A 356 -7.02 -16.45 15.48
N PHE A 357 -8.22 -15.97 15.16
CA PHE A 357 -9.06 -15.12 16.00
C PHE A 357 -10.49 -15.71 16.12
N PRO A 358 -10.75 -16.52 17.16
CA PRO A 358 -12.03 -17.24 17.27
C PRO A 358 -13.26 -16.36 17.48
N VAL A 359 -13.08 -15.13 17.98
CA VAL A 359 -14.16 -14.17 18.24
C VAL A 359 -13.73 -12.77 17.82
N LEU A 360 -14.25 -12.33 16.68
CA LEU A 360 -14.14 -10.97 16.13
C LEU A 360 -15.43 -10.19 16.38
N MET A 361 -15.32 -8.91 16.75
CA MET A 361 -16.46 -7.99 16.92
C MET A 361 -16.23 -6.69 16.13
N ASP A 362 -17.15 -6.37 15.23
CA ASP A 362 -17.17 -5.07 14.54
C ASP A 362 -18.26 -4.18 15.15
N THR A 363 -17.83 -3.13 15.86
CA THR A 363 -18.72 -2.12 16.45
C THR A 363 -19.60 -1.42 15.41
N LYS A 364 -19.14 -1.33 14.15
CA LYS A 364 -19.89 -0.74 13.04
C LYS A 364 -20.97 -1.68 12.54
N TYR A 365 -20.74 -2.99 12.55
CA TYR A 365 -21.77 -3.99 12.31
C TYR A 365 -22.84 -3.94 13.42
N MET A 366 -22.40 -3.98 14.70
CA MET A 366 -23.28 -3.88 15.87
C MET A 366 -24.19 -2.64 15.82
N ALA A 367 -23.61 -1.45 15.62
CA ALA A 367 -24.34 -0.18 15.59
C ALA A 367 -25.28 0.00 14.38
N THR A 368 -25.22 -0.88 13.38
CA THR A 368 -26.02 -0.76 12.14
C THR A 368 -26.80 -2.03 11.78
N HIS A 369 -26.85 -3.03 12.67
CA HIS A 369 -27.47 -4.33 12.41
C HIS A 369 -28.96 -4.21 12.05
N ASP A 370 -29.73 -3.52 12.89
CA ASP A 370 -31.18 -3.35 12.76
C ASP A 370 -31.55 -2.15 11.86
N CYS A 371 -30.55 -1.41 11.36
CA CYS A 371 -30.76 -0.21 10.57
C CYS A 371 -31.02 -0.59 9.10
N GLY A 372 -32.24 -0.32 8.63
CA GLY A 372 -32.61 -0.43 7.22
C GLY A 372 -31.82 0.52 6.31
N SER A 373 -32.20 0.59 5.03
CA SER A 373 -31.47 1.36 3.99
C SER A 373 -31.47 2.89 4.14
N ILE A 374 -31.84 3.43 5.31
CA ILE A 374 -31.77 4.86 5.67
C ILE A 374 -30.63 5.00 6.68
N ASN A 375 -29.51 5.59 6.26
CA ASN A 375 -28.29 5.66 7.06
C ASN A 375 -28.45 6.52 8.34
N PRO A 376 -28.23 5.98 9.55
CA PRO A 376 -27.75 6.79 10.66
C PRO A 376 -26.27 7.15 10.41
N THR A 377 -25.87 8.37 10.76
CA THR A 377 -24.45 8.75 10.81
C THR A 377 -23.72 7.84 11.79
N SER A 378 -22.71 7.14 11.28
CA SER A 378 -22.06 6.00 11.92
C SER A 378 -20.54 6.08 11.78
N SER A 379 -19.98 7.28 12.00
CA SER A 379 -18.58 7.39 12.41
C SER A 379 -18.41 6.83 13.83
N LEU A 380 -17.19 6.47 14.21
CA LEU A 380 -16.90 6.00 15.56
C LEU A 380 -17.25 7.06 16.62
N GLN A 381 -16.88 8.32 16.36
CA GLN A 381 -17.17 9.44 17.26
C GLN A 381 -18.67 9.73 17.38
N ASP A 382 -19.46 9.64 16.29
CA ASP A 382 -20.93 9.76 16.36
C ASP A 382 -21.52 8.73 17.32
N ILE A 383 -21.05 7.49 17.22
CA ILE A 383 -21.56 6.36 18.01
C ILE A 383 -21.13 6.51 19.47
N HIS A 384 -19.87 6.89 19.72
CA HIS A 384 -19.39 7.21 21.08
C HIS A 384 -20.23 8.34 21.69
N ASN A 385 -20.43 9.46 21.00
CA ASN A 385 -21.19 10.61 21.50
C ASN A 385 -22.65 10.24 21.83
N LYS A 386 -23.29 9.39 21.00
CA LYS A 386 -24.65 8.88 21.24
C LYS A 386 -24.74 7.93 22.46
N LEU A 387 -23.64 7.27 22.82
CA LEU A 387 -23.53 6.34 23.96
C LEU A 387 -22.94 6.99 25.22
N ALA A 388 -22.32 8.17 25.11
CA ALA A 388 -21.72 8.89 26.23
C ALA A 388 -22.70 9.07 27.42
N PRO A 389 -23.99 9.43 27.23
CA PRO A 389 -24.95 9.60 28.33
C PRO A 389 -25.30 8.34 29.13
N ASN A 390 -25.01 7.13 28.62
CA ASN A 390 -25.31 5.89 29.35
C ASN A 390 -24.28 5.64 30.47
N PRO A 391 -24.67 5.57 31.76
CA PRO A 391 -23.75 5.41 32.88
C PRO A 391 -23.26 3.97 33.13
N TYR A 392 -23.74 2.96 32.39
CA TYR A 392 -23.30 1.56 32.51
C TYR A 392 -23.08 0.88 31.14
N PRO A 393 -22.13 -0.07 31.04
CA PRO A 393 -21.12 -0.44 32.04
C PRO A 393 -20.12 0.69 32.27
N LYS A 394 -19.47 0.69 33.45
CA LYS A 394 -18.50 1.74 33.80
C LYS A 394 -17.13 1.43 33.23
N THR A 395 -16.47 2.42 32.64
CA THR A 395 -15.07 2.37 32.20
C THR A 395 -14.19 3.20 33.14
N LYS A 396 -12.90 2.86 33.20
CA LYS A 396 -11.84 3.69 33.80
C LYS A 396 -10.53 3.46 33.05
N LEU A 397 -9.71 4.49 32.89
CA LEU A 397 -8.33 4.33 32.43
C LEU A 397 -7.47 3.73 33.55
N ALA A 398 -6.44 2.95 33.18
CA ALA A 398 -5.41 2.55 34.12
C ALA A 398 -4.49 3.73 34.48
N SER A 399 -3.96 3.74 35.69
CA SER A 399 -3.15 4.84 36.26
C SER A 399 -1.82 5.13 35.56
N ARG A 400 -1.41 4.30 34.60
CA ARG A 400 -0.23 4.51 33.74
C ARG A 400 -0.58 4.90 32.29
N HIS A 401 -1.88 5.09 31.99
CA HIS A 401 -2.41 5.21 30.63
C HIS A 401 -3.23 6.49 30.42
N THR A 402 -2.91 7.55 31.19
CA THR A 402 -3.65 8.82 31.28
C THR A 402 -3.55 9.76 30.06
N LYS A 403 -2.90 9.35 28.95
CA LYS A 403 -2.66 10.20 27.75
C LYS A 403 -3.94 10.88 27.25
N TYR A 404 -5.05 10.14 27.24
CA TYR A 404 -6.34 10.59 26.70
C TYR A 404 -7.33 11.05 27.77
N GLU A 405 -6.90 11.18 29.02
CA GLU A 405 -7.75 11.58 30.15
C GLU A 405 -8.09 13.08 30.12
N ALA A 406 -7.17 13.92 29.60
CA ALA A 406 -7.35 15.37 29.52
C ALA A 406 -7.75 15.87 28.11
N GLN A 407 -7.32 15.19 27.04
CA GLN A 407 -7.64 15.55 25.66
C GLN A 407 -7.60 14.33 24.74
N GLY A 408 -8.66 14.14 23.95
CA GLY A 408 -8.70 13.18 22.86
C GLY A 408 -7.96 13.68 21.61
N ILE A 409 -7.40 12.76 20.82
CA ILE A 409 -6.73 13.05 19.56
C ILE A 409 -7.39 12.19 18.49
N ASN A 410 -8.48 12.71 17.90
CA ASN A 410 -9.20 12.04 16.82
C ASN A 410 -8.25 11.71 15.67
N HIS A 411 -8.34 10.49 15.12
CA HIS A 411 -7.44 10.02 14.05
C HIS A 411 -5.97 9.95 14.50
N GLU A 412 -5.80 9.50 15.74
CA GLU A 412 -4.61 8.78 16.21
C GLU A 412 -5.08 7.39 16.65
N ALA A 413 -4.51 6.32 16.09
CA ALA A 413 -5.03 4.96 16.28
C ALA A 413 -5.12 4.54 17.78
N GLY A 414 -4.19 5.00 18.61
CA GLY A 414 -4.25 4.79 20.06
C GLY A 414 -5.50 5.36 20.75
N TYR A 415 -6.09 6.43 20.22
CA TYR A 415 -7.33 7.03 20.69
C TYR A 415 -8.56 6.41 20.02
N ASP A 416 -8.54 6.20 18.71
CA ASP A 416 -9.67 5.59 18.00
C ASP A 416 -9.87 4.10 18.44
N SER A 417 -8.80 3.39 18.85
CA SER A 417 -8.92 2.09 19.53
C SER A 417 -9.53 2.17 20.95
N LEU A 418 -9.32 3.29 21.67
CA LEU A 418 -9.94 3.54 22.99
C LEU A 418 -11.44 3.78 22.84
N LEU A 419 -11.82 4.68 21.93
CA LEU A 419 -13.22 4.94 21.59
C LEU A 419 -13.93 3.66 21.15
N THR A 420 -13.26 2.82 20.34
CA THR A 420 -13.76 1.50 19.93
C THR A 420 -14.03 0.58 21.11
N ALA A 421 -13.14 0.53 22.11
CA ALA A 421 -13.36 -0.27 23.32
C ALA A 421 -14.58 0.21 24.13
N GLU A 422 -14.76 1.53 24.29
CA GLU A 422 -15.88 2.09 25.05
C GLU A 422 -17.22 1.94 24.31
N VAL A 423 -17.22 2.17 23.00
CA VAL A 423 -18.37 1.93 22.12
C VAL A 423 -18.78 0.46 22.17
N PHE A 424 -17.82 -0.47 22.12
CA PHE A 424 -18.09 -1.90 22.24
C PHE A 424 -18.74 -2.25 23.59
N ILE A 425 -18.18 -1.77 24.70
CA ILE A 425 -18.70 -2.02 26.06
C ILE A 425 -20.15 -1.52 26.18
N LYS A 426 -20.44 -0.29 25.75
CA LYS A 426 -21.77 0.30 25.87
C LYS A 426 -22.80 -0.30 24.90
N LEU A 427 -22.43 -0.54 23.63
CA LEU A 427 -23.32 -1.23 22.67
C LEU A 427 -23.67 -2.65 23.13
N SER A 428 -22.69 -3.41 23.65
CA SER A 428 -22.91 -4.79 24.09
C SER A 428 -23.93 -4.89 25.22
N ALA A 429 -23.96 -3.89 26.11
CA ALA A 429 -24.94 -3.82 27.18
C ALA A 429 -26.32 -3.31 26.73
N GLN A 430 -26.40 -2.48 25.67
CA GLN A 430 -27.66 -1.96 25.12
C GLN A 430 -28.35 -2.94 24.16
N LEU A 431 -27.57 -3.65 23.33
CA LEU A 431 -28.09 -4.59 22.34
C LEU A 431 -28.49 -5.96 22.93
N ARG A 432 -28.20 -6.22 24.21
CA ARG A 432 -28.74 -7.38 24.94
C ARG A 432 -30.28 -7.33 24.97
N ASP A 433 -30.84 -6.19 25.38
CA ASP A 433 -32.24 -6.14 25.82
C ASP A 433 -33.23 -6.31 24.66
N ARG A 434 -32.88 -5.78 23.48
CA ARG A 434 -33.64 -6.00 22.22
C ARG A 434 -33.74 -7.46 21.77
N GLY A 435 -32.93 -8.36 22.35
CA GLY A 435 -32.96 -9.78 22.02
C GLY A 435 -34.06 -10.59 22.73
N ALA A 436 -34.84 -9.94 23.61
CA ALA A 436 -35.84 -10.57 24.49
C ALA A 436 -37.30 -10.30 24.11
N ASP A 437 -37.59 -9.27 23.31
CA ASP A 437 -38.95 -8.81 23.00
C ASP A 437 -39.74 -9.70 22.01
N ASP A 438 -39.13 -10.76 21.47
CA ASP A 438 -39.71 -11.69 20.48
C ASP A 438 -40.45 -12.92 21.10
N GLU A 439 -40.50 -13.05 22.44
CA GLU A 439 -41.24 -14.11 23.14
C GLU A 439 -42.52 -13.55 23.80
N PRO A 440 -43.72 -14.15 23.56
CA PRO A 440 -44.98 -13.65 24.12
C PRO A 440 -45.05 -13.91 25.63
N THR A 441 -44.73 -12.89 26.42
CA THR A 441 -44.73 -12.94 27.90
C THR A 441 -46.10 -13.41 28.43
N PRO A 442 -46.18 -14.52 29.19
CA PRO A 442 -47.42 -14.94 29.83
C PRO A 442 -47.90 -13.89 30.84
N PRO A 443 -49.22 -13.69 31.01
CA PRO A 443 -49.74 -12.68 31.93
C PRO A 443 -49.31 -12.98 33.36
N ALA A 444 -48.74 -11.99 34.04
CA ALA A 444 -48.23 -12.12 35.39
C ALA A 444 -49.37 -12.47 36.38
N GLN A 445 -49.24 -13.60 37.07
CA GLN A 445 -50.09 -13.91 38.23
C GLN A 445 -49.57 -13.14 39.44
N GLU A 446 -50.37 -12.21 39.96
CA GLU A 446 -50.07 -11.47 41.18
C GLU A 446 -50.07 -12.42 42.39
N LEU A 447 -48.89 -12.66 42.98
CA LEU A 447 -48.80 -13.43 44.21
C LEU A 447 -49.09 -12.51 45.41
N ILE A 448 -50.33 -12.56 45.88
CA ILE A 448 -50.84 -11.74 46.99
C ILE A 448 -50.07 -12.05 48.29
N TRP A 449 -49.60 -11.00 48.98
CA TRP A 449 -49.14 -11.09 50.37
C TRP A 449 -50.07 -10.27 51.28
N GLN A 450 -50.48 -10.83 52.42
CA GLN A 450 -51.64 -10.32 53.17
C GLN A 450 -51.29 -9.57 54.48
N GLY A 451 -51.73 -8.31 54.55
CA GLY A 451 -52.04 -7.58 55.80
C GLY A 451 -50.88 -6.87 56.50
N GLN A 452 -51.13 -5.87 57.36
CA GLN A 452 -52.35 -5.09 57.68
C GLN A 452 -51.92 -3.68 58.20
N PRO A 453 -52.82 -2.69 58.37
CA PRO A 453 -52.52 -1.26 58.12
C PRO A 453 -52.50 -0.36 59.38
N ILE A 454 -52.33 0.97 59.16
CA ILE A 454 -52.78 2.18 59.93
C ILE A 454 -51.95 3.38 59.40
N THR A 455 -52.43 4.60 59.06
CA THR A 455 -53.79 5.20 58.90
C THR A 455 -53.76 6.38 57.89
N GLN A 456 -54.96 6.87 57.54
CA GLN A 456 -55.39 8.13 56.88
C GLN A 456 -54.47 9.38 57.05
N ILE A 457 -54.48 10.41 56.19
CA ILE A 457 -55.57 11.41 56.00
C ILE A 457 -55.58 12.10 54.61
N GLN A 458 -56.77 12.13 54.00
CA GLN A 458 -57.44 13.11 53.10
C GLN A 458 -56.70 13.99 52.06
N THR A 459 -57.28 14.06 50.86
CA THR A 459 -57.22 15.18 49.88
C THR A 459 -58.47 16.07 49.96
N PRO A 460 -58.43 17.31 49.45
CA PRO A 460 -59.04 17.67 48.15
C PRO A 460 -58.10 18.55 47.28
N ASP A 461 -58.09 18.57 45.95
CA ASP A 461 -59.12 18.63 44.87
C ASP A 461 -59.51 20.07 44.44
N ARG A 462 -59.58 20.28 43.11
CA ARG A 462 -59.90 21.51 42.33
C ARG A 462 -58.91 22.68 42.43
N GLY A 463 -58.78 23.55 41.44
CA GLY A 463 -59.43 23.58 40.11
C GLY A 463 -58.83 24.67 39.18
N ALA A 464 -59.29 24.75 37.94
CA ALA A 464 -58.81 25.74 36.96
C ALA A 464 -59.46 27.13 37.13
N TYR A 465 -58.86 28.19 36.56
CA TYR A 465 -59.41 28.98 35.43
C TYR A 465 -58.49 30.19 35.06
N LYS A 466 -58.90 30.99 34.07
CA LYS A 466 -58.09 31.99 33.32
C LYS A 466 -58.19 33.43 33.89
N THR A 467 -57.44 34.36 33.26
CA THR A 467 -57.74 35.82 33.05
C THR A 467 -57.77 36.74 34.29
N GLU A 468 -57.39 38.04 34.25
CA GLU A 468 -56.65 38.89 33.29
C GLU A 468 -56.18 40.21 33.96
N PHE A 469 -55.40 41.05 33.24
CA PHE A 469 -55.13 42.51 33.40
C PHE A 469 -55.06 43.24 34.77
N GLY A 470 -54.03 44.09 34.94
CA GLY A 470 -54.08 45.22 35.90
C GLY A 470 -52.81 46.09 36.05
N GLN A 471 -52.70 47.18 35.27
CA GLN A 471 -52.12 48.55 35.53
C GLN A 471 -51.04 48.78 36.63
N GLY A 472 -50.10 49.75 36.53
CA GLY A 472 -49.80 50.75 35.50
C GLY A 472 -48.93 51.95 36.02
N GLN A 473 -48.53 52.85 35.11
CA GLN A 473 -47.75 54.12 35.27
C GLN A 473 -46.21 54.00 35.40
N ARG A 474 -45.31 54.72 34.68
CA ARG A 474 -45.29 55.84 33.68
C ARG A 474 -44.90 57.24 34.20
N LEU A 475 -43.65 57.66 33.92
CA LEU A 475 -43.07 59.03 33.79
C LEU A 475 -41.67 58.87 33.12
N SER A 476 -41.01 59.83 32.44
CA SER A 476 -41.40 60.85 31.44
C SER A 476 -40.13 61.34 30.70
N LEU A 477 -40.29 61.87 29.47
CA LEU A 477 -39.25 62.39 28.53
C LEU A 477 -38.76 63.82 28.93
N PRO A 478 -37.83 64.59 28.24
CA PRO A 478 -37.54 64.57 26.77
C PRO A 478 -36.19 65.13 26.17
N ILE A 479 -36.06 65.07 24.82
CA ILE A 479 -35.34 66.02 23.89
C ILE A 479 -33.77 66.05 24.00
N GLN A 480 -32.88 66.34 23.01
CA GLN A 480 -32.81 66.83 21.60
C GLN A 480 -31.62 66.05 20.91
N GLN A 481 -31.37 65.84 19.61
CA GLN A 481 -31.75 66.38 18.28
C GLN A 481 -30.93 67.58 17.72
N GLN A 482 -29.97 67.35 16.79
CA GLN A 482 -29.85 67.96 15.43
C GLN A 482 -28.42 68.00 14.78
N ASN A 483 -28.35 67.55 13.51
CA ASN A 483 -27.74 68.16 12.31
C ASN A 483 -26.23 68.51 12.11
N ARG A 484 -25.73 68.02 10.94
CA ARG A 484 -24.98 68.72 9.84
C ARG A 484 -23.43 68.77 9.74
N ASP A 485 -22.99 68.23 8.59
CA ASP A 485 -22.09 68.80 7.55
C ASP A 485 -20.54 68.96 7.68
N ARG A 486 -19.91 68.66 6.53
CA ARG A 486 -18.67 69.23 5.91
C ARG A 486 -17.24 68.93 6.44
N SER A 487 -16.59 68.02 5.70
CA SER A 487 -15.54 68.34 4.69
C SER A 487 -14.12 68.83 5.06
N LYS A 488 -13.13 67.92 4.87
CA LYS A 488 -11.79 68.08 4.21
C LYS A 488 -10.64 68.89 4.86
N ASN A 489 -9.49 68.19 4.98
CA ASN A 489 -8.09 68.62 4.63
C ASN A 489 -7.42 69.78 5.44
N THR A 490 -6.09 69.99 5.48
CA THR A 490 -4.92 69.43 4.75
C THR A 490 -3.58 69.59 5.54
N GLN A 491 -2.52 68.84 5.14
CA GLN A 491 -1.06 69.11 5.36
C GLN A 491 -0.50 69.02 6.82
N GLY A 492 0.78 68.71 7.08
CA GLY A 492 1.90 68.27 6.20
C GLY A 492 3.27 68.17 6.93
N THR A 493 4.34 67.71 6.23
CA THR A 493 5.78 67.58 6.67
C THR A 493 6.11 66.48 7.74
N GLY A 494 7.32 65.91 7.86
CA GLY A 494 8.55 65.92 7.02
C GLY A 494 9.74 65.07 7.55
N LEU A 495 10.45 64.38 6.63
CA LEU A 495 11.86 63.86 6.64
C LEU A 495 12.58 63.28 7.92
N THR A 496 12.79 61.94 7.93
CA THR A 496 14.06 61.14 8.15
C THR A 496 15.06 61.40 9.31
N PRO A 497 16.00 60.46 9.64
CA PRO A 497 15.93 58.98 9.75
C PRO A 497 16.67 58.39 11.00
N LYS A 498 16.44 57.09 11.35
CA LYS A 498 17.47 56.16 11.92
C LYS A 498 17.00 54.69 12.02
N SER A 499 17.93 53.79 12.36
CA SER A 499 17.91 52.33 12.12
C SER A 499 17.33 51.45 13.23
N GLY A 500 16.65 50.35 12.86
CA GLY A 500 16.30 49.21 13.72
C GLY A 500 15.95 47.96 12.90
N ARG A 501 16.15 46.75 13.44
CA ARG A 501 15.86 45.46 12.75
C ARG A 501 14.35 45.13 12.77
N PRO A 502 13.79 44.48 11.73
CA PRO A 502 12.42 43.96 11.75
C PRO A 502 12.32 42.58 12.42
N ALA A 503 11.11 42.24 12.85
CA ALA A 503 10.68 40.90 13.26
C ALA A 503 9.22 40.69 12.83
N SER A 504 8.78 39.42 12.75
CA SER A 504 7.39 38.94 12.58
C SER A 504 6.53 39.61 11.51
N ALA A 505 6.25 38.89 10.42
CA ALA A 505 5.12 39.18 9.54
C ALA A 505 3.87 38.38 10.00
N GLU A 506 2.73 39.04 10.02
CA GLU A 506 1.39 38.42 10.08
C GLU A 506 0.48 39.10 9.03
N SER A 507 -0.70 38.54 8.79
CA SER A 507 -1.74 39.04 7.88
C SER A 507 -1.35 39.16 6.39
N HIS A 508 -1.44 38.03 5.66
CA HIS A 508 -1.94 38.08 4.28
C HIS A 508 -2.69 36.82 3.80
N GLU A 509 -3.27 36.07 4.73
CA GLU A 509 -4.10 34.88 4.46
C GLU A 509 -5.57 35.17 4.82
N GLN A 510 -6.24 35.99 4.00
CA GLN A 510 -7.66 36.32 4.21
C GLN A 510 -8.40 36.77 2.93
N LEU A 511 -8.06 36.22 1.76
CA LEU A 511 -8.76 36.58 0.51
C LEU A 511 -8.90 35.46 -0.56
N VAL A 512 -8.94 34.18 -0.16
CA VAL A 512 -9.27 33.05 -1.07
C VAL A 512 -10.36 32.11 -0.50
N GLU A 513 -11.17 32.59 0.46
CA GLU A 513 -12.12 31.74 1.21
C GLU A 513 -13.59 31.85 0.75
N HIS A 514 -13.85 32.52 -0.38
CA HIS A 514 -15.21 32.96 -0.76
C HIS A 514 -15.83 32.23 -1.97
N THR A 515 -15.30 31.08 -2.39
CA THR A 515 -15.87 30.28 -3.49
C THR A 515 -15.99 28.77 -3.19
N ILE A 516 -15.61 28.31 -1.98
CA ILE A 516 -15.83 26.93 -1.50
C ILE A 516 -16.43 26.93 -0.08
N ASN A 517 -17.42 27.80 0.16
CA ASN A 517 -18.14 27.88 1.45
C ASN A 517 -19.66 27.70 1.27
N ASN A 518 -20.05 26.76 0.40
CA ASN A 518 -21.46 26.42 0.13
C ASN A 518 -21.73 24.90 0.12
N TYR A 519 -20.98 24.15 0.93
CA TYR A 519 -21.36 22.80 1.36
C TYR A 519 -21.07 22.64 2.86
N MET A 520 -22.14 22.62 3.66
CA MET A 520 -22.17 22.35 5.11
C MET A 520 -21.30 23.25 5.99
N ASN A 521 -21.71 24.52 6.16
CA ASN A 521 -21.17 25.40 7.19
C ASN A 521 -22.27 26.28 7.84
N LEU A 522 -22.73 25.92 9.05
CA LEU A 522 -23.54 26.70 10.02
C LEU A 522 -23.53 25.90 11.36
N ARG A 523 -22.81 26.33 12.42
CA ARG A 523 -23.19 27.31 13.47
C ARG A 523 -24.35 26.84 14.37
N THR A 524 -24.37 26.94 15.71
CA THR A 524 -23.46 27.44 16.80
C THR A 524 -23.98 26.88 18.14
N GLY A 525 -23.35 26.99 19.33
CA GLY A 525 -22.10 27.64 19.79
C GLY A 525 -22.02 27.66 21.35
N GLU A 526 -21.14 28.52 21.89
CA GLU A 526 -21.07 29.05 23.29
C GLU A 526 -20.85 28.12 24.53
N ALA A 527 -19.61 28.21 25.05
CA ALA A 527 -19.22 28.65 26.41
C ALA A 527 -19.56 27.87 27.72
N GLU A 528 -18.61 28.01 28.65
CA GLU A 528 -18.38 27.35 29.93
C GLU A 528 -19.34 27.72 31.09
N GLU A 529 -19.48 26.82 32.08
CA GLU A 529 -19.09 27.13 33.47
C GLU A 529 -18.76 25.84 34.27
N ALA A 530 -18.10 25.96 35.44
CA ALA A 530 -17.45 24.83 36.12
C ALA A 530 -17.85 24.67 37.60
N SER A 531 -17.80 23.43 38.14
CA SER A 531 -17.97 23.17 39.58
C SER A 531 -17.29 21.89 40.10
N LYS A 532 -16.11 22.09 40.70
CA LYS A 532 -15.50 21.38 41.85
C LYS A 532 -15.80 19.87 42.02
N SER A 533 -14.79 19.05 41.75
CA SER A 533 -14.67 17.71 42.34
C SER A 533 -14.29 17.79 43.82
N ALA A 534 -14.72 16.79 44.61
CA ALA A 534 -14.23 16.53 45.96
C ALA A 534 -13.54 15.16 45.97
N ALA A 535 -12.29 15.12 46.44
CA ALA A 535 -11.47 13.90 46.41
C ALA A 535 -11.82 12.95 47.55
N LEU A 536 -11.69 11.64 47.31
CA LEU A 536 -11.55 10.64 48.37
C LEU A 536 -10.60 9.53 47.90
N SER A 537 -9.45 9.44 48.56
CA SER A 537 -8.39 8.47 48.28
C SER A 537 -8.53 7.23 49.16
N VAL A 538 -8.45 6.04 48.55
CA VAL A 538 -8.24 4.77 49.24
C VAL A 538 -7.21 3.96 48.46
N SER A 539 -6.34 3.24 49.15
CA SER A 539 -5.21 2.50 48.57
C SER A 539 -5.17 1.03 49.02
N ALA A 540 -4.35 0.25 48.31
CA ALA A 540 -3.89 -1.11 48.64
C ALA A 540 -4.90 -2.29 48.53
N GLY A 541 -4.35 -3.49 48.32
CA GLY A 541 -5.03 -4.77 48.53
C GLY A 541 -5.30 -5.63 47.28
N SER A 542 -4.30 -6.37 46.79
CA SER A 542 -4.54 -7.49 45.86
C SER A 542 -4.83 -8.80 46.61
N PRO A 543 -5.86 -9.55 46.20
CA PRO A 543 -5.82 -11.01 46.36
C PRO A 543 -6.36 -11.79 45.15
N GLY A 544 -5.65 -12.84 44.75
CA GLY A 544 -6.19 -13.99 44.00
C GLY A 544 -6.70 -13.75 42.58
N ALA A 545 -5.80 -13.75 41.59
CA ALA A 545 -6.18 -13.75 40.17
C ALA A 545 -6.72 -15.13 39.74
N SER A 546 -8.04 -15.26 39.61
CA SER A 546 -8.72 -16.41 38.99
C SER A 546 -10.14 -16.03 38.57
N GLY A 547 -10.31 -15.49 37.35
CA GLY A 547 -11.62 -15.15 36.80
C GLY A 547 -11.66 -13.91 35.90
N MET A 548 -10.78 -13.81 34.90
CA MET A 548 -10.72 -12.67 33.97
C MET A 548 -10.79 -13.13 32.51
N ALA A 549 -11.95 -13.65 32.09
CA ALA A 549 -12.26 -13.96 30.69
C ALA A 549 -13.78 -13.94 30.47
N LEU A 550 -14.23 -13.61 29.25
CA LEU A 550 -15.66 -13.57 28.87
C LEU A 550 -16.32 -14.95 28.70
N ARG A 551 -15.64 -16.01 29.15
CA ARG A 551 -16.07 -17.41 29.07
C ARG A 551 -17.48 -17.61 29.66
N PRO A 552 -18.21 -18.65 29.22
CA PRO A 552 -19.42 -19.09 29.91
C PRO A 552 -19.15 -19.26 31.40
N SER A 553 -19.99 -18.65 32.22
CA SER A 553 -19.74 -18.51 33.65
C SER A 553 -20.96 -18.93 34.45
N ASN A 554 -20.80 -19.99 35.24
CA ASN A 554 -21.84 -20.54 36.11
C ASN A 554 -22.09 -19.69 37.36
N SER A 555 -21.44 -18.52 37.49
CA SER A 555 -21.61 -17.62 38.62
C SER A 555 -22.86 -16.77 38.44
N ILE A 556 -23.92 -17.13 39.17
CA ILE A 556 -25.22 -16.44 39.16
C ILE A 556 -25.06 -14.92 39.37
N ALA A 557 -24.16 -14.49 40.26
CA ALA A 557 -23.92 -13.07 40.52
C ALA A 557 -23.27 -12.33 39.32
N ILE A 558 -22.49 -13.03 38.49
CA ILE A 558 -21.88 -12.46 37.27
C ILE A 558 -22.89 -12.46 36.12
N GLN A 559 -23.74 -13.48 36.02
CA GLN A 559 -24.86 -13.53 35.08
C GLN A 559 -25.88 -12.43 35.37
N ASP A 560 -26.32 -12.29 36.63
CA ASP A 560 -27.24 -11.24 37.09
C ASP A 560 -26.73 -9.82 36.73
N ARG A 561 -25.43 -9.56 36.94
CA ARG A 561 -24.81 -8.27 36.55
C ARG A 561 -24.76 -8.05 35.04
N ALA A 562 -24.56 -9.10 34.24
CA ALA A 562 -24.61 -9.03 32.79
C ALA A 562 -26.05 -8.83 32.28
N ASN A 563 -27.04 -9.41 32.96
CA ASN A 563 -28.46 -9.22 32.67
C ASN A 563 -28.94 -7.80 33.05
N ARG A 564 -28.43 -7.21 34.14
CA ARG A 564 -28.76 -5.85 34.61
C ARG A 564 -27.95 -4.72 33.93
N GLY A 565 -27.38 -4.94 32.75
CA GLY A 565 -26.65 -3.89 32.01
C GLY A 565 -25.29 -3.48 32.57
N ARG A 566 -24.79 -4.12 33.65
CA ARG A 566 -23.55 -3.69 34.34
C ARG A 566 -22.28 -4.37 33.83
N LEU A 567 -22.42 -5.46 33.08
CA LEU A 567 -21.33 -6.20 32.44
C LEU A 567 -21.78 -6.59 31.01
N ILE A 568 -20.84 -6.83 30.11
CA ILE A 568 -21.17 -7.29 28.75
C ILE A 568 -21.63 -8.77 28.75
N PRO A 569 -22.41 -9.23 27.74
CA PRO A 569 -22.91 -10.60 27.69
C PRO A 569 -21.78 -11.64 27.67
N ARG A 570 -21.96 -12.76 28.38
CA ARG A 570 -21.03 -13.90 28.35
C ARG A 570 -21.10 -14.65 27.02
N LEU A 571 -20.05 -15.36 26.64
CA LEU A 571 -19.89 -16.00 25.31
C LEU A 571 -20.97 -17.04 24.97
N ASP A 572 -21.72 -17.54 25.95
CA ASP A 572 -22.89 -18.41 25.82
C ASP A 572 -24.20 -17.68 25.46
N ALA A 573 -24.24 -16.35 25.55
CA ALA A 573 -25.45 -15.57 25.24
C ALA A 573 -25.71 -15.44 23.72
N LYS A 574 -27.00 -15.51 23.32
CA LYS A 574 -27.51 -15.36 21.94
C LYS A 574 -26.90 -14.14 21.20
N PHE A 575 -26.60 -13.06 21.91
CA PHE A 575 -25.84 -11.88 21.45
C PHE A 575 -24.62 -12.24 20.57
N TRP A 576 -23.79 -13.20 20.97
CA TRP A 576 -22.58 -13.56 20.21
C TRP A 576 -22.90 -14.32 18.93
N SER A 577 -24.03 -15.04 18.85
CA SER A 577 -24.50 -15.62 17.58
C SER A 577 -25.08 -14.58 16.62
N THR A 578 -25.59 -13.45 17.15
CA THR A 578 -26.09 -12.32 16.35
C THR A 578 -24.95 -11.46 15.81
N TYR A 579 -24.02 -11.02 16.67
CA TYR A 579 -23.02 -9.99 16.34
C TYR A 579 -21.59 -10.51 16.18
N GLY A 580 -21.27 -11.67 16.76
CA GLY A 580 -19.92 -12.25 16.71
C GLY A 580 -19.55 -12.78 15.34
N ASN A 581 -18.26 -12.61 15.00
CA ASN A 581 -17.65 -13.08 13.75
C ASN A 581 -18.33 -12.57 12.47
N LYS A 582 -18.94 -11.38 12.52
CA LYS A 582 -19.58 -10.71 11.39
C LYS A 582 -19.08 -9.28 11.28
N LEU A 583 -18.43 -8.96 10.16
CA LEU A 583 -17.84 -7.64 9.90
C LEU A 583 -18.64 -6.92 8.82
N ARG A 584 -18.85 -5.61 8.96
CA ARG A 584 -19.54 -4.78 7.97
C ARG A 584 -18.61 -4.46 6.81
N VAL A 585 -19.04 -4.72 5.57
CA VAL A 585 -18.23 -4.44 4.35
C VAL A 585 -19.01 -3.57 3.37
N PHE A 586 -18.76 -2.26 3.40
CA PHE A 586 -19.44 -1.29 2.55
C PHE A 586 -19.05 -1.43 1.06
N GLY A 587 -20.01 -1.12 0.18
CA GLY A 587 -19.86 -1.23 -1.27
C GLY A 587 -20.21 -2.60 -1.86
N THR A 588 -20.21 -3.66 -1.05
CA THR A 588 -20.49 -5.04 -1.50
C THR A 588 -21.99 -5.36 -1.59
N GLN A 589 -22.36 -6.37 -2.39
CA GLN A 589 -23.73 -6.87 -2.51
C GLN A 589 -24.19 -7.53 -1.20
N GLU A 590 -23.28 -8.27 -0.58
CA GLU A 590 -23.41 -9.07 0.64
C GLU A 590 -23.50 -8.18 1.90
N ARG A 591 -22.85 -7.01 1.88
CA ARG A 591 -22.72 -6.02 2.98
C ARG A 591 -22.07 -6.52 4.28
N VAL A 592 -21.83 -7.82 4.43
CA VAL A 592 -21.31 -8.47 5.63
C VAL A 592 -20.31 -9.56 5.22
N CYS A 593 -19.17 -9.62 5.89
CA CYS A 593 -18.25 -10.75 5.83
C CYS A 593 -18.47 -11.63 7.06
N HIS A 594 -18.67 -12.92 6.85
CA HIS A 594 -18.92 -13.91 7.90
C HIS A 594 -17.67 -14.76 8.12
N PHE A 595 -17.27 -14.90 9.38
CA PHE A 595 -16.16 -15.76 9.82
C PHE A 595 -16.74 -16.89 10.68
N GLY A 596 -16.19 -18.11 10.56
CA GLY A 596 -16.75 -19.28 11.23
C GLY A 596 -16.31 -20.59 10.56
N PRO A 597 -16.65 -21.75 11.15
CA PRO A 597 -16.50 -23.03 10.46
C PRO A 597 -17.37 -23.03 9.20
N SER A 598 -16.75 -23.28 8.05
CA SER A 598 -17.44 -23.26 6.75
C SER A 598 -18.44 -24.42 6.64
N ALA A 599 -19.63 -24.14 6.10
CA ALA A 599 -20.69 -25.14 5.91
C ALA A 599 -20.37 -26.21 4.85
N SER A 600 -19.14 -26.23 4.32
CA SER A 600 -18.65 -27.15 3.30
C SER A 600 -17.99 -28.41 3.86
N ASP A 601 -17.43 -28.38 5.08
CA ASP A 601 -16.59 -29.47 5.59
C ASP A 601 -17.33 -30.47 6.49
N SER A 602 -17.90 -31.48 5.84
CA SER A 602 -18.26 -32.76 6.49
C SER A 602 -18.11 -33.98 5.57
N ARG A 603 -17.50 -33.83 4.38
CA ARG A 603 -17.50 -34.85 3.30
C ARG A 603 -16.15 -35.11 2.63
N VAL A 604 -15.09 -34.38 2.98
CA VAL A 604 -13.72 -34.61 2.50
C VAL A 604 -12.82 -34.82 3.70
N CYS A 605 -12.04 -35.90 3.72
CA CYS A 605 -11.12 -36.17 4.84
C CYS A 605 -9.79 -35.42 4.67
N ARG A 606 -9.09 -35.21 5.79
CA ARG A 606 -7.83 -34.45 5.88
C ARG A 606 -6.75 -34.92 4.89
N SER A 607 -6.60 -36.22 4.66
CA SER A 607 -5.63 -36.75 3.69
C SER A 607 -5.97 -36.40 2.24
N CYS A 608 -7.24 -36.19 1.89
CA CYS A 608 -7.64 -35.72 0.56
C CYS A 608 -7.30 -34.23 0.37
N GLN A 609 -7.50 -33.41 1.40
CA GLN A 609 -7.07 -31.99 1.39
C GLN A 609 -5.55 -31.88 1.23
N GLU A 610 -4.77 -32.63 2.02
CA GLU A 610 -3.30 -32.66 1.94
C GLU A 610 -2.77 -33.19 0.58
N THR A 611 -3.51 -34.08 -0.08
CA THR A 611 -3.14 -34.61 -1.41
C THR A 611 -3.37 -33.60 -2.54
N ILE A 612 -4.33 -32.69 -2.41
CA ILE A 612 -4.59 -31.64 -3.40
C ILE A 612 -3.46 -30.60 -3.39
N VAL A 613 -3.05 -30.15 -2.20
CA VAL A 613 -1.97 -29.14 -2.02
C VAL A 613 -0.64 -29.61 -2.62
N ARG A 614 -0.33 -30.91 -2.56
CA ARG A 614 0.93 -31.47 -3.10
C ARG A 614 1.03 -31.50 -4.63
N ARG A 615 -0.03 -31.18 -5.40
CA ARG A 615 -0.03 -31.30 -6.87
C ARG A 615 0.34 -30.02 -7.64
N GLN A 616 0.62 -28.90 -6.99
CA GLN A 616 0.92 -27.63 -7.68
C GLN A 616 2.39 -27.19 -7.68
N TYR A 617 3.31 -27.95 -7.07
CA TYR A 617 4.75 -27.70 -7.12
C TYR A 617 5.53 -28.89 -7.67
N ALA A 618 5.63 -28.97 -8.99
CA ALA A 618 6.51 -29.90 -9.71
C ALA A 618 7.09 -29.21 -10.95
N SER A 619 8.29 -28.65 -10.84
CA SER A 619 9.06 -28.19 -12.00
C SER A 619 9.48 -29.40 -12.83
N ALA A 620 9.20 -29.38 -14.13
CA ALA A 620 9.55 -30.47 -15.03
C ALA A 620 11.07 -30.48 -15.31
N ALA A 621 11.81 -31.31 -14.60
CA ALA A 621 13.21 -31.61 -14.90
C ALA A 621 13.28 -32.69 -16.00
N THR A 622 13.88 -32.36 -17.14
CA THR A 622 14.04 -33.29 -18.26
C THR A 622 15.12 -34.32 -17.96
N THR A 623 14.75 -35.59 -17.84
CA THR A 623 15.69 -36.72 -17.78
C THR A 623 15.38 -37.72 -18.90
N GLN A 624 16.42 -38.12 -19.64
CA GLN A 624 16.31 -39.19 -20.62
C GLN A 624 16.47 -40.54 -19.93
N GLY A 625 15.59 -41.49 -20.25
CA GLY A 625 15.62 -42.86 -19.77
C GLY A 625 14.86 -43.78 -20.74
N THR A 626 15.45 -44.92 -21.08
CA THR A 626 14.94 -45.89 -22.05
C THR A 626 13.79 -46.75 -21.49
N PRO A 627 13.00 -47.43 -22.35
CA PRO A 627 11.67 -47.92 -21.96
C PRO A 627 11.69 -49.30 -21.29
N GLU A 628 10.86 -49.45 -20.26
CA GLU A 628 10.34 -50.75 -19.82
C GLU A 628 8.81 -50.74 -19.79
N THR A 629 8.23 -51.92 -19.99
CA THR A 629 6.79 -52.10 -20.24
C THR A 629 6.06 -52.44 -18.95
N THR A 630 4.79 -52.00 -18.79
CA THR A 630 3.60 -52.81 -18.38
C THR A 630 2.58 -52.00 -17.56
N THR A 631 1.28 -52.22 -17.87
CA THR A 631 0.05 -51.80 -17.15
C THR A 631 -0.17 -50.31 -16.82
N ALA A 632 -1.16 -49.71 -17.48
CA ALA A 632 -1.69 -48.39 -17.10
C ALA A 632 -2.82 -48.51 -16.04
N PRO A 633 -2.92 -47.56 -15.08
CA PRO A 633 -4.08 -47.43 -14.20
C PRO A 633 -5.30 -46.86 -14.97
N PRO A 634 -6.54 -47.05 -14.48
CA PRO A 634 -7.75 -46.67 -15.20
C PRO A 634 -7.90 -45.16 -15.39
N SER A 635 -8.18 -44.74 -16.62
CA SER A 635 -8.49 -43.35 -16.96
C SER A 635 -9.80 -42.90 -16.31
N SER A 636 -9.74 -41.83 -15.50
CA SER A 636 -10.93 -41.11 -15.06
C SER A 636 -11.52 -40.32 -16.24
N ALA A 637 -12.39 -40.96 -17.00
CA ALA A 637 -13.03 -40.37 -18.18
C ALA A 637 -13.94 -39.19 -17.79
N PHE A 638 -13.40 -37.98 -17.87
CA PHE A 638 -14.23 -36.77 -17.97
C PHE A 638 -15.14 -36.91 -19.19
N PRO A 639 -16.42 -36.49 -19.12
CA PRO A 639 -17.34 -36.64 -20.24
C PRO A 639 -16.83 -35.84 -21.44
N VAL A 640 -16.61 -36.52 -22.57
CA VAL A 640 -16.14 -35.90 -23.81
C VAL A 640 -17.28 -35.10 -24.44
N VAL A 641 -17.46 -33.88 -23.94
CA VAL A 641 -18.37 -32.89 -24.52
C VAL A 641 -17.88 -32.58 -25.93
N LYS A 642 -18.68 -32.93 -26.95
CA LYS A 642 -18.36 -32.63 -28.34
C LYS A 642 -18.07 -31.12 -28.49
N PRO A 643 -16.92 -30.70 -29.04
CA PRO A 643 -16.53 -29.29 -29.07
C PRO A 643 -17.49 -28.48 -29.94
N THR A 644 -18.38 -27.73 -29.29
CA THR A 644 -19.40 -26.87 -29.93
C THR A 644 -18.81 -25.61 -30.56
N HIS A 645 -17.55 -25.30 -30.24
CA HIS A 645 -16.83 -24.11 -30.70
C HIS A 645 -15.42 -24.47 -31.18
N THR A 646 -14.95 -23.75 -32.19
CA THR A 646 -13.54 -23.66 -32.58
C THR A 646 -12.88 -22.54 -31.77
N ILE A 647 -11.75 -22.82 -31.14
CA ILE A 647 -10.95 -21.83 -30.41
C ILE A 647 -10.01 -21.16 -31.40
N LYS A 648 -9.91 -19.82 -31.34
CA LYS A 648 -9.03 -19.01 -32.18
C LYS A 648 -8.10 -18.13 -31.35
N ALA A 649 -6.85 -18.04 -31.76
CA ALA A 649 -5.92 -17.04 -31.26
C ALA A 649 -6.07 -15.79 -32.13
N GLY A 650 -6.39 -14.65 -31.50
CA GLY A 650 -6.42 -13.35 -32.13
C GLY A 650 -5.24 -12.49 -31.70
N VAL A 651 -4.84 -11.54 -32.54
CA VAL A 651 -3.71 -10.64 -32.28
C VAL A 651 -4.21 -9.20 -32.20
N LEU A 652 -4.08 -8.58 -31.04
CA LEU A 652 -4.22 -7.13 -30.89
C LEU A 652 -2.82 -6.49 -31.00
N LEU A 653 -2.33 -6.35 -32.23
CA LEU A 653 -1.08 -5.64 -32.51
C LEU A 653 -1.31 -4.13 -32.49
N SER A 654 -0.42 -3.39 -31.83
CA SER A 654 -0.58 -1.96 -31.56
C SER A 654 0.73 -1.15 -31.71
N ARG A 655 0.67 0.00 -32.39
CA ARG A 655 1.74 1.02 -32.45
C ARG A 655 1.38 2.13 -31.47
N GLN A 656 2.07 2.21 -30.34
CA GLN A 656 1.79 3.19 -29.26
C GLN A 656 1.99 4.65 -29.72
N PRO A 657 1.46 5.67 -29.02
CA PRO A 657 1.79 7.07 -29.30
C PRO A 657 3.31 7.28 -29.30
N GLN A 658 3.82 7.93 -30.34
CA GLN A 658 5.23 8.26 -30.50
C GLN A 658 5.54 9.68 -29.98
N ILE A 659 4.53 10.55 -29.94
CA ILE A 659 4.63 11.90 -29.38
C ILE A 659 3.56 12.11 -28.29
N THR A 660 3.80 13.08 -27.42
CA THR A 660 2.82 13.52 -26.43
C THR A 660 1.54 14.01 -27.08
N ARG A 661 0.42 13.86 -26.38
CA ARG A 661 -0.88 14.45 -26.73
C ARG A 661 -0.86 15.98 -26.64
N ASP A 662 -1.71 16.66 -27.42
CA ASP A 662 -1.87 18.12 -27.33
C ASP A 662 -2.44 18.56 -25.95
N LEU A 663 -2.03 19.75 -25.51
CA LEU A 663 -2.55 20.40 -24.30
C LEU A 663 -3.89 21.06 -24.59
N THR A 664 -4.84 20.93 -23.66
CA THR A 664 -6.08 21.73 -23.69
C THR A 664 -5.76 23.20 -23.39
N ASP A 665 -6.59 24.12 -23.86
CA ASP A 665 -6.31 25.55 -23.70
C ASP A 665 -6.29 26.01 -22.22
N PHE A 666 -7.03 25.31 -21.34
CA PHE A 666 -6.91 25.49 -19.90
C PHE A 666 -5.54 25.06 -19.37
N GLU A 667 -4.97 23.93 -19.84
CA GLU A 667 -3.64 23.49 -19.42
C GLU A 667 -2.54 24.41 -19.95
N LYS A 668 -2.66 24.92 -21.18
CA LYS A 668 -1.77 25.94 -21.74
C LYS A 668 -1.72 27.17 -20.81
N ALA A 669 -2.88 27.73 -20.49
CA ALA A 669 -3.02 28.89 -19.63
C ALA A 669 -2.54 28.62 -18.19
N TYR A 670 -2.92 27.47 -17.62
CA TYR A 670 -2.54 27.07 -16.26
C TYR A 670 -1.03 26.91 -16.10
N PHE A 671 -0.35 26.20 -17.03
CA PHE A 671 1.10 26.05 -16.95
C PHE A 671 1.83 27.38 -17.12
N PHE A 672 1.34 28.27 -17.99
CA PHE A 672 1.92 29.61 -18.16
C PHE A 672 1.77 30.46 -16.90
N TYR A 673 0.56 30.49 -16.31
CA TYR A 673 0.28 31.17 -15.03
C TYR A 673 1.20 30.66 -13.91
N GLN A 674 1.31 29.34 -13.76
CA GLN A 674 2.19 28.73 -12.74
C GLN A 674 3.67 29.07 -12.97
N ARG A 675 4.15 29.18 -14.21
CA ARG A 675 5.53 29.62 -14.49
C ARG A 675 5.79 31.07 -14.08
N ARG A 676 4.84 31.99 -14.32
CA ARG A 676 4.96 33.39 -13.85
C ARG A 676 4.85 33.53 -12.32
N LEU A 677 3.94 32.77 -11.70
CA LEU A 677 3.88 32.68 -10.23
C LEU A 677 5.20 32.13 -9.64
N ASN A 678 5.81 31.13 -10.28
CA ASN A 678 7.12 30.61 -9.91
C ASN A 678 8.25 31.66 -10.05
N GLU A 679 8.24 32.50 -11.10
CA GLU A 679 9.19 33.63 -11.26
C GLU A 679 9.07 34.66 -10.11
N ARG A 680 7.90 34.78 -9.46
CA ARG A 680 7.69 35.62 -8.27
C ARG A 680 8.17 34.99 -6.96
N LEU A 681 8.17 33.66 -6.87
CA LEU A 681 8.43 32.91 -5.63
C LEU A 681 9.85 32.31 -5.56
N THR A 682 10.53 32.15 -6.69
CA THR A 682 11.89 31.59 -6.75
C THR A 682 12.99 32.63 -6.57
N LEU A 683 14.14 32.18 -6.09
CA LEU A 683 15.32 33.03 -5.90
C LEU A 683 15.84 33.55 -7.26
N PRO A 684 16.28 34.82 -7.36
CA PRO A 684 16.78 35.40 -8.60
C PRO A 684 17.86 34.55 -9.29
N PHE A 685 17.73 34.39 -10.61
CA PHE A 685 18.66 33.61 -11.42
C PHE A 685 20.12 34.10 -11.24
N THR A 686 20.94 33.26 -10.61
CA THR A 686 22.31 33.62 -10.21
C THR A 686 23.27 33.49 -11.39
N LYS A 687 23.22 34.49 -12.28
CA LYS A 687 23.97 34.53 -13.55
C LYS A 687 25.43 34.10 -13.44
N TYR A 688 26.15 34.56 -12.41
CA TYR A 688 27.59 34.30 -12.23
C TYR A 688 27.95 32.83 -11.96
N PHE A 689 26.98 31.98 -11.63
CA PHE A 689 27.19 30.53 -11.52
C PHE A 689 27.32 29.86 -12.90
N TYR A 690 26.65 30.42 -13.92
CA TYR A 690 26.58 29.85 -15.28
C TYR A 690 27.45 30.61 -16.30
N PHE A 691 27.57 31.94 -16.15
CA PHE A 691 28.24 32.81 -17.10
C PHE A 691 29.44 33.53 -16.45
N LYS A 692 30.65 33.15 -16.85
CA LYS A 692 31.89 33.81 -16.42
C LYS A 692 31.96 35.23 -17.00
N ARG A 693 32.23 36.22 -16.14
CA ARG A 693 32.25 37.65 -16.51
C ARG A 693 33.18 37.92 -17.71
N GLY A 694 32.69 38.70 -18.68
CA GLY A 694 33.47 39.13 -19.85
C GLY A 694 33.72 38.03 -20.90
N THR A 695 32.98 36.92 -20.85
CA THR A 695 32.91 35.95 -21.96
C THR A 695 31.83 36.37 -22.96
N PRO A 696 31.90 35.92 -24.24
CA PRO A 696 30.84 36.20 -25.21
C PRO A 696 29.43 35.82 -24.72
N ALA A 697 29.31 34.70 -23.99
CA ALA A 697 28.05 34.26 -23.39
C ALA A 697 27.53 35.19 -22.27
N ASP A 698 28.42 35.85 -21.50
CA ASP A 698 28.02 36.86 -20.51
C ASP A 698 27.51 38.15 -21.17
N GLU A 699 28.12 38.58 -22.28
CA GLU A 699 27.64 39.74 -23.06
C GLU A 699 26.36 39.43 -23.85
N ASP A 700 26.24 38.23 -24.41
CA ASP A 700 25.03 37.78 -25.09
C ASP A 700 23.83 37.69 -24.14
N TRP A 701 24.03 37.06 -22.97
CA TRP A 701 23.02 37.04 -21.91
C TRP A 701 22.63 38.45 -21.45
N LYS A 702 23.60 39.35 -21.24
CA LYS A 702 23.33 40.77 -20.90
C LYS A 702 22.53 41.48 -21.98
N ARG A 703 22.66 41.13 -23.27
CA ARG A 703 21.88 41.70 -24.37
C ARG A 703 20.42 41.23 -24.26
N LYS A 704 20.20 39.93 -24.32
CA LYS A 704 18.87 39.31 -24.33
C LYS A 704 18.03 39.61 -23.08
N ILE A 705 18.64 39.65 -21.89
CA ILE A 705 17.88 39.93 -20.67
C ILE A 705 17.37 41.39 -20.58
N ARG A 706 17.95 42.33 -21.33
CA ARG A 706 17.38 43.70 -21.47
C ARG A 706 16.11 43.70 -22.31
N GLU A 707 15.98 42.78 -23.26
CA GLU A 707 14.84 42.67 -24.17
C GLU A 707 13.70 41.83 -23.58
N ARG A 708 14.04 40.75 -22.85
CA ARG A 708 13.07 39.86 -22.16
C ARG A 708 12.63 40.33 -20.78
N GLN A 709 13.46 41.10 -20.08
CA GLN A 709 13.33 41.49 -18.66
C GLN A 709 13.43 40.35 -17.63
N THR A 710 13.18 39.09 -18.02
CA THR A 710 13.36 37.87 -17.22
C THR A 710 14.51 36.97 -17.73
N ALA A 711 15.02 36.11 -16.84
CA ALA A 711 15.92 35.01 -17.17
C ALA A 711 15.21 33.83 -17.90
N ALA A 712 13.92 33.63 -17.63
CA ALA A 712 13.07 32.68 -18.36
C ALA A 712 12.91 33.09 -19.84
N ARG A 713 12.47 32.15 -20.68
CA ARG A 713 12.47 32.32 -22.15
C ARG A 713 11.07 32.20 -22.77
N ASP A 714 10.11 31.80 -21.95
CA ASP A 714 8.85 31.16 -22.31
C ASP A 714 7.64 31.72 -21.53
N ILE A 715 7.86 32.75 -20.69
CA ILE A 715 6.83 33.47 -19.92
C ILE A 715 6.49 34.86 -20.48
N GLY A 716 6.92 35.13 -21.72
CA GLY A 716 6.84 36.45 -22.36
C GLY A 716 7.72 37.50 -21.67
N LYS A 717 7.37 38.77 -21.84
CA LYS A 717 8.01 39.89 -21.09
C LYS A 717 7.31 40.05 -19.76
N TYR A 718 8.03 39.74 -18.68
CA TYR A 718 7.54 39.87 -17.30
C TYR A 718 8.73 40.16 -16.36
N ASN A 719 8.46 40.85 -15.24
CA ASN A 719 9.45 41.16 -14.22
C ASN A 719 8.82 41.20 -12.82
N ALA A 720 9.02 40.14 -12.05
CA ALA A 720 8.52 39.95 -10.69
C ALA A 720 8.97 41.01 -9.66
N TYR A 721 10.02 41.78 -9.98
CA TYR A 721 10.62 42.79 -9.09
C TYR A 721 10.28 44.23 -9.54
N SER A 722 9.45 44.38 -10.56
CA SER A 722 8.98 45.68 -11.06
C SER A 722 7.76 46.20 -10.28
N LYS A 723 7.39 47.47 -10.49
CA LYS A 723 6.12 48.02 -9.97
C LYS A 723 4.89 47.36 -10.60
N ASP A 724 5.07 46.78 -11.78
CA ASP A 724 4.03 46.17 -12.60
C ASP A 724 4.01 44.64 -12.43
N ALA A 725 4.70 44.10 -11.41
CA ALA A 725 4.75 42.68 -11.09
C ALA A 725 3.40 42.06 -10.73
N TRP A 726 2.39 42.88 -10.42
CA TRP A 726 0.99 42.47 -10.23
C TRP A 726 0.30 42.05 -11.54
N ASN A 727 0.84 42.45 -12.70
CA ASN A 727 0.31 42.14 -14.02
C ASN A 727 0.96 40.86 -14.57
N ASP A 728 0.87 39.77 -13.81
CA ASP A 728 1.40 38.46 -14.16
C ASP A 728 0.40 37.56 -14.91
N GLU A 729 -0.89 37.82 -14.81
CA GLU A 729 -1.91 37.13 -15.62
C GLU A 729 -1.83 37.46 -17.11
N LEU A 730 -2.49 36.63 -17.94
CA LEU A 730 -2.66 36.87 -19.38
C LEU A 730 -4.11 37.21 -19.70
N LEU A 731 -4.30 38.10 -20.68
CA LEU A 731 -5.61 38.36 -21.26
C LEU A 731 -6.05 37.19 -22.16
N VAL A 732 -7.36 36.98 -22.27
CA VAL A 732 -7.93 35.95 -23.16
C VAL A 732 -7.51 36.23 -24.61
N GLY A 733 -6.92 35.22 -25.27
CA GLY A 733 -6.36 35.33 -26.62
C GLY A 733 -4.86 35.64 -26.69
N ALA A 734 -4.18 35.77 -25.54
CA ALA A 734 -2.72 35.93 -25.49
C ALA A 734 -1.97 34.69 -26.01
N VAL A 735 -1.08 34.91 -26.99
CA VAL A 735 -0.34 33.86 -27.71
C VAL A 735 0.80 33.26 -26.88
N GLU A 736 1.24 33.96 -25.84
CA GLU A 736 2.37 33.57 -24.99
C GLU A 736 2.13 32.24 -24.24
N SER A 737 0.87 31.87 -24.02
CA SER A 737 0.47 30.58 -23.45
C SER A 737 0.59 29.41 -24.44
N ASP A 738 0.67 29.66 -25.76
CA ASP A 738 0.67 28.58 -26.74
C ASP A 738 2.06 27.92 -26.88
N PRO A 739 2.14 26.57 -26.82
CA PRO A 739 3.40 25.85 -26.99
C PRO A 739 4.14 26.16 -28.30
N ALA A 740 3.43 26.46 -29.41
CA ALA A 740 4.08 26.83 -30.67
C ALA A 740 4.81 28.17 -30.56
N HIS A 741 4.21 29.17 -29.89
CA HIS A 741 4.86 30.44 -29.62
C HIS A 741 6.04 30.30 -28.64
N GLN A 742 5.91 29.45 -27.61
CA GLN A 742 7.01 29.18 -26.68
C GLN A 742 8.20 28.51 -27.39
N VAL A 743 7.95 27.57 -28.32
CA VAL A 743 9.01 26.97 -29.16
C VAL A 743 9.65 28.01 -30.07
N GLU A 744 8.87 28.91 -30.69
CA GLU A 744 9.41 30.01 -31.51
C GLU A 744 10.36 30.90 -30.70
N MET A 745 9.94 31.36 -29.52
CA MET A 745 10.75 32.22 -28.66
C MET A 745 12.03 31.52 -28.16
N LEU A 746 11.98 30.20 -27.93
CA LEU A 746 13.16 29.40 -27.58
C LEU A 746 14.15 29.25 -28.75
N VAL A 747 13.64 29.05 -29.98
CA VAL A 747 14.47 28.95 -31.20
C VAL A 747 15.11 30.30 -31.52
N GLN A 748 14.37 31.41 -31.49
CA GLN A 748 14.91 32.75 -31.74
C GLN A 748 16.01 33.13 -30.73
N ASP A 749 15.84 32.77 -29.46
CA ASP A 749 16.87 32.99 -28.44
C ASP A 749 18.12 32.12 -28.67
N ALA A 750 17.97 30.92 -29.24
CA ALA A 750 19.09 30.07 -29.63
C ALA A 750 19.86 30.66 -30.83
N GLU A 751 19.17 30.98 -31.93
CA GLU A 751 19.76 31.63 -33.13
C GLU A 751 20.54 32.91 -32.76
N ALA A 752 19.95 33.75 -31.92
CA ALA A 752 20.58 34.99 -31.45
C ALA A 752 21.82 34.76 -30.57
N THR A 753 22.11 33.52 -30.14
CA THR A 753 23.35 33.15 -29.44
C THR A 753 24.48 32.91 -30.44
N ALA A 754 24.24 32.07 -31.45
CA ALA A 754 25.26 31.63 -32.40
C ALA A 754 25.90 32.82 -33.12
N ASN A 755 25.06 33.73 -33.62
CA ASN A 755 25.46 34.95 -34.33
C ASN A 755 26.22 35.97 -33.45
N ALA A 756 26.27 35.78 -32.12
CA ALA A 756 27.05 36.62 -31.20
C ALA A 756 28.46 36.06 -30.93
N THR A 757 28.76 34.85 -31.43
CA THR A 757 30.07 34.19 -31.32
C THR A 757 30.93 34.32 -32.58
N SER A 758 30.34 34.67 -33.73
CA SER A 758 31.06 34.97 -34.96
C SER A 758 31.51 36.45 -35.01
N GLN A 759 32.73 36.70 -35.51
CA GLN A 759 33.19 38.08 -35.82
C GLN A 759 32.55 38.65 -37.09
N ASP A 760 31.81 37.82 -37.83
CA ASP A 760 31.11 38.16 -39.07
C ASP A 760 29.60 38.07 -38.81
N THR A 761 28.93 39.23 -38.81
CA THR A 761 27.49 39.35 -38.56
C THR A 761 26.63 39.03 -39.78
N SER A 762 27.23 38.65 -40.92
CA SER A 762 26.50 38.30 -42.15
C SER A 762 26.00 36.85 -42.18
N LYS A 763 26.61 35.96 -41.40
CA LYS A 763 26.22 34.54 -41.31
C LYS A 763 25.22 34.33 -40.17
N LYS A 764 23.95 34.11 -40.53
CA LYS A 764 22.93 33.62 -39.60
C LYS A 764 23.05 32.10 -39.50
N GLU A 765 23.37 31.58 -38.31
CA GLU A 765 23.26 30.14 -38.05
C GLU A 765 21.79 29.80 -37.75
N GLU A 766 21.15 29.07 -38.66
CA GLU A 766 19.73 28.69 -38.55
C GLU A 766 19.60 27.42 -37.70
N ILE A 767 18.90 27.55 -36.57
CA ILE A 767 18.68 26.43 -35.64
C ILE A 767 17.57 25.53 -36.20
N PRO A 768 17.82 24.22 -36.43
CA PRO A 768 16.81 23.32 -36.99
C PRO A 768 15.53 23.30 -36.14
N ARG A 769 14.43 23.69 -36.78
CA ARG A 769 13.10 23.73 -36.14
C ARG A 769 12.57 22.31 -35.92
N PRO A 770 11.84 22.03 -34.82
CA PRO A 770 11.22 20.73 -34.62
C PRO A 770 10.29 20.35 -35.77
N PHE A 771 10.32 19.08 -36.19
CA PHE A 771 9.41 18.55 -37.20
C PHE A 771 7.93 18.74 -36.79
N PRO A 772 7.01 18.92 -37.76
CA PRO A 772 5.59 19.09 -37.47
C PRO A 772 5.01 17.87 -36.74
N ARG A 773 4.01 18.14 -35.89
CA ARG A 773 3.29 17.10 -35.11
C ARG A 773 2.35 16.24 -35.97
N TRP A 774 2.10 16.68 -37.19
CA TRP A 774 1.35 16.00 -38.25
C TRP A 774 2.33 15.60 -39.36
N THR A 775 2.17 14.42 -39.93
CA THR A 775 3.06 13.90 -40.97
C THR A 775 2.43 14.00 -42.36
N GLU A 776 3.23 13.84 -43.41
CA GLU A 776 2.76 13.68 -44.79
C GLU A 776 1.71 12.55 -44.93
N ALA A 777 1.78 11.51 -44.07
CA ALA A 777 0.82 10.43 -44.02
C ALA A 777 -0.50 10.80 -43.31
N ASP A 778 -0.51 11.82 -42.45
CA ASP A 778 -1.73 12.43 -41.92
C ASP A 778 -2.41 13.29 -42.97
N GLU A 779 -1.65 14.16 -43.65
CA GLU A 779 -2.16 15.02 -44.72
C GLU A 779 -2.77 14.23 -45.88
N LYS A 780 -2.16 13.08 -46.23
CA LYS A 780 -2.65 12.15 -47.26
C LYS A 780 -3.72 11.17 -46.76
N GLY A 781 -3.96 11.08 -45.46
CA GLY A 781 -4.88 10.09 -44.87
C GLY A 781 -4.45 8.63 -45.13
N ASP A 782 -3.14 8.34 -45.11
CA ASP A 782 -2.62 7.00 -45.42
C ASP A 782 -2.82 6.02 -44.24
N ASP A 783 -3.96 5.33 -44.25
CA ASP A 783 -4.29 4.25 -43.32
C ASP A 783 -3.28 3.08 -43.31
N LYS A 784 -2.33 2.98 -44.24
CA LYS A 784 -1.29 1.94 -44.21
C LYS A 784 0.00 2.41 -43.51
N SER A 785 0.20 3.71 -43.36
CA SER A 785 1.40 4.26 -42.71
C SER A 785 1.33 4.18 -41.18
N LEU A 786 2.37 3.63 -40.57
CA LEU A 786 2.57 3.67 -39.12
C LEU A 786 2.92 5.07 -38.59
N ASN A 787 3.40 5.96 -39.47
CA ASN A 787 3.78 7.33 -39.14
C ASN A 787 2.58 8.28 -39.09
N ARG A 788 1.42 7.89 -39.63
CA ARG A 788 0.15 8.60 -39.43
C ARG A 788 -0.20 8.61 -37.93
N ALA A 789 -0.88 9.64 -37.46
CA ALA A 789 -1.50 9.77 -36.14
C ALA A 789 -0.53 9.45 -34.97
N LEU A 790 0.63 10.11 -34.94
CA LEU A 790 1.68 9.88 -33.93
C LEU A 790 1.21 10.07 -32.47
N GLN A 791 0.14 10.84 -32.23
CA GLN A 791 -0.45 11.07 -30.89
C GLN A 791 -1.34 9.93 -30.36
N ARG A 792 -1.70 8.94 -31.20
CA ARG A 792 -2.70 7.91 -30.88
C ARG A 792 -2.15 6.50 -31.12
N THR A 793 -2.64 5.51 -30.38
CA THR A 793 -2.38 4.10 -30.69
C THR A 793 -3.12 3.70 -31.97
N LEU A 794 -2.36 3.22 -32.96
CA LEU A 794 -2.91 2.55 -34.14
C LEU A 794 -2.92 1.03 -33.92
N TYR A 795 -3.96 0.36 -34.41
CA TYR A 795 -4.12 -1.10 -34.35
C TYR A 795 -4.19 -1.68 -35.76
N LEU A 796 -3.56 -2.85 -35.96
CA LEU A 796 -3.61 -3.58 -37.22
C LEU A 796 -4.97 -4.26 -37.39
N LEU A 797 -5.72 -3.84 -38.40
CA LEU A 797 -6.90 -4.53 -38.91
C LEU A 797 -6.59 -5.13 -40.28
N VAL A 798 -7.16 -6.31 -40.53
CA VAL A 798 -7.07 -7.02 -41.81
C VAL A 798 -8.47 -7.30 -42.36
N GLN A 799 -8.59 -7.23 -43.68
CA GLN A 799 -9.83 -7.54 -44.40
C GLN A 799 -9.82 -9.01 -44.83
N SER A 800 -10.91 -9.73 -44.57
CA SER A 800 -11.08 -11.09 -45.09
C SER A 800 -11.54 -11.08 -46.55
N LYS A 801 -11.44 -12.24 -47.21
CA LYS A 801 -11.97 -12.48 -48.56
C LYS A 801 -13.47 -12.15 -48.72
N GLU A 802 -14.24 -12.21 -47.64
CA GLU A 802 -15.67 -11.81 -47.61
C GLU A 802 -15.88 -10.30 -47.34
N GLY A 803 -14.81 -9.51 -47.41
CA GLY A 803 -14.82 -8.05 -47.35
C GLY A 803 -14.95 -7.43 -45.96
N TYR A 804 -15.11 -8.21 -44.89
CA TYR A 804 -15.26 -7.67 -43.53
C TYR A 804 -13.90 -7.48 -42.84
N TRP A 805 -13.80 -6.40 -42.06
CA TRP A 805 -12.61 -6.08 -41.27
C TRP A 805 -12.64 -6.77 -39.91
N LYS A 806 -11.49 -7.36 -39.52
CA LYS A 806 -11.26 -8.02 -38.22
C LYS A 806 -9.82 -7.80 -37.76
N LEU A 807 -9.54 -8.07 -36.49
CA LEU A 807 -8.16 -8.26 -36.03
C LEU A 807 -7.64 -9.61 -36.56
N PRO A 808 -6.33 -9.76 -36.87
CA PRO A 808 -5.73 -11.03 -37.27
C PRO A 808 -6.11 -12.17 -36.32
N SER A 809 -6.61 -13.28 -36.84
CA SER A 809 -7.09 -14.40 -36.01
C SER A 809 -7.22 -15.73 -36.78
N SER A 810 -6.46 -16.75 -36.36
CA SER A 810 -6.51 -18.12 -36.88
C SER A 810 -7.00 -19.12 -35.81
N ALA A 811 -7.28 -20.36 -36.19
CA ALA A 811 -7.54 -21.45 -35.23
C ALA A 811 -6.29 -21.75 -34.37
N VAL A 812 -6.53 -22.28 -33.16
CA VAL A 812 -5.48 -22.83 -32.28
C VAL A 812 -5.34 -24.32 -32.55
N GLU A 813 -4.11 -24.78 -32.78
CA GLU A 813 -3.78 -26.20 -33.01
C GLU A 813 -3.47 -26.93 -31.70
N PRO A 814 -3.55 -28.29 -31.64
CA PRO A 814 -3.55 -29.02 -30.37
C PRO A 814 -2.27 -28.92 -29.52
N GLU A 815 -1.13 -28.59 -30.12
CA GLU A 815 0.20 -28.65 -29.47
C GLU A 815 0.80 -27.26 -29.18
N GLU A 816 0.09 -26.17 -29.48
CA GLU A 816 0.57 -24.79 -29.29
C GLU A 816 -0.18 -24.05 -28.16
N THR A 817 0.54 -23.22 -27.40
CA THR A 817 -0.09 -22.30 -26.46
C THR A 817 -0.76 -21.13 -27.19
N MET A 818 -1.76 -20.49 -26.56
CA MET A 818 -2.44 -19.31 -27.11
C MET A 818 -1.48 -18.18 -27.56
N LYS A 819 -0.31 -18.06 -26.91
CA LYS A 819 0.74 -17.10 -27.29
C LYS A 819 1.47 -17.52 -28.56
N GLN A 820 1.88 -18.79 -28.68
CA GLN A 820 2.51 -19.34 -29.89
C GLN A 820 1.54 -19.29 -31.07
N ALA A 821 0.29 -19.69 -30.86
CA ALA A 821 -0.79 -19.59 -31.84
C ALA A 821 -0.93 -18.14 -32.35
N ALA A 822 -0.96 -17.14 -31.46
CA ALA A 822 -1.04 -15.74 -31.85
C ALA A 822 0.22 -15.21 -32.56
N GLN A 823 1.42 -15.70 -32.20
CA GLN A 823 2.67 -15.39 -32.91
C GLN A 823 2.66 -15.96 -34.34
N ARG A 824 2.24 -17.23 -34.49
CA ARG A 824 2.04 -17.90 -35.79
C ARG A 824 0.98 -17.18 -36.63
N THR A 825 -0.19 -16.86 -36.06
CA THR A 825 -1.25 -16.08 -36.70
C THR A 825 -0.69 -14.77 -37.25
N LEU A 826 0.10 -14.02 -36.48
CA LEU A 826 0.62 -12.73 -36.94
C LEU A 826 1.56 -12.89 -38.15
N ALA A 827 2.49 -13.85 -38.08
CA ALA A 827 3.42 -14.13 -39.17
C ALA A 827 2.71 -14.63 -40.44
N GLN A 828 1.65 -15.44 -40.30
CA GLN A 828 0.85 -15.98 -41.42
C GLN A 828 -0.11 -14.95 -42.05
N ALA A 829 -0.55 -13.95 -41.28
CA ALA A 829 -1.52 -12.93 -41.71
C ALA A 829 -0.87 -11.63 -42.21
N ALA A 830 0.29 -11.26 -41.66
CA ALA A 830 0.92 -9.95 -41.86
C ALA A 830 2.46 -10.00 -41.99
N GLY A 831 3.02 -11.19 -42.20
CA GLY A 831 4.45 -11.39 -42.47
C GLY A 831 5.36 -11.29 -41.24
N VAL A 832 6.64 -11.61 -41.45
CA VAL A 832 7.68 -11.58 -40.41
C VAL A 832 8.43 -10.25 -40.32
N ASN A 833 8.20 -9.33 -41.27
CA ASN A 833 8.91 -8.06 -41.40
C ASN A 833 8.42 -6.98 -40.41
N MET A 834 8.08 -7.37 -39.19
CA MET A 834 7.66 -6.51 -38.08
C MET A 834 8.37 -6.92 -36.79
N ASN A 835 9.13 -6.00 -36.18
CA ASN A 835 9.68 -6.20 -34.85
C ASN A 835 8.53 -6.05 -33.84
N THR A 836 8.05 -7.19 -33.31
CA THR A 836 6.87 -7.25 -32.45
C THR A 836 7.12 -7.98 -31.13
N TRP A 837 6.50 -7.47 -30.07
CA TRP A 837 6.61 -8.02 -28.72
C TRP A 837 5.23 -8.34 -28.14
N PHE A 838 5.03 -9.60 -27.78
CA PHE A 838 3.83 -10.11 -27.13
C PHE A 838 3.94 -9.91 -25.61
N VAL A 839 3.06 -9.08 -25.06
CA VAL A 839 3.17 -8.50 -23.71
C VAL A 839 3.09 -9.54 -22.58
N GLY A 840 2.43 -10.68 -22.83
CA GLY A 840 2.29 -11.75 -21.82
C GLY A 840 1.60 -13.00 -22.38
N TYR A 841 1.19 -13.88 -21.46
CA TYR A 841 0.49 -15.15 -21.77
C TYR A 841 -1.04 -15.06 -21.58
N HIS A 842 -1.54 -13.97 -21.01
CA HIS A 842 -2.98 -13.74 -20.82
C HIS A 842 -3.60 -12.99 -22.01
N PRO A 843 -4.78 -13.39 -22.50
CA PRO A 843 -5.52 -12.61 -23.49
C PRO A 843 -6.15 -11.37 -22.83
N VAL A 844 -6.13 -10.24 -23.52
CA VAL A 844 -6.65 -8.95 -23.01
C VAL A 844 -8.12 -8.70 -23.34
N GLY A 845 -8.73 -9.61 -24.09
CA GLY A 845 -10.13 -9.56 -24.49
C GLY A 845 -10.50 -10.83 -25.25
N HIS A 846 -11.79 -11.03 -25.48
CA HIS A 846 -12.29 -12.15 -26.27
C HIS A 846 -13.55 -11.78 -27.05
N TYR A 847 -13.86 -12.56 -28.08
CA TYR A 847 -15.08 -12.46 -28.88
C TYR A 847 -15.69 -13.85 -29.05
N VAL A 848 -17.01 -13.96 -28.86
CA VAL A 848 -17.76 -15.22 -28.99
C VAL A 848 -18.79 -15.07 -30.10
N TYR A 849 -18.71 -15.93 -31.11
CA TYR A 849 -19.71 -16.06 -32.16
C TYR A 849 -20.50 -17.36 -32.00
N ASN A 850 -21.74 -17.24 -31.54
CA ASN A 850 -22.65 -18.37 -31.36
C ASN A 850 -23.46 -18.63 -32.64
N LEU A 851 -23.30 -19.82 -33.24
CA LEU A 851 -24.15 -20.27 -34.34
C LEU A 851 -25.52 -20.71 -33.82
N ARG A 852 -26.61 -20.30 -34.50
CA ARG A 852 -27.99 -20.61 -34.11
C ARG A 852 -28.35 -22.10 -34.19
N LYS A 853 -27.60 -22.88 -34.99
CA LYS A 853 -27.70 -24.34 -35.11
C LYS A 853 -26.27 -24.89 -35.28
N PRO A 854 -25.56 -25.25 -34.21
CA PRO A 854 -24.24 -25.86 -34.33
C PRO A 854 -24.37 -27.31 -34.84
N SER A 855 -23.49 -27.72 -35.75
CA SER A 855 -23.34 -29.10 -36.21
C SER A 855 -21.90 -29.60 -35.99
N SER A 856 -21.61 -30.84 -36.38
CA SER A 856 -20.24 -31.36 -36.44
C SER A 856 -19.31 -30.53 -37.35
N GLU A 857 -19.89 -29.98 -38.41
CA GLU A 857 -19.24 -29.23 -39.50
C GLU A 857 -19.26 -27.71 -39.26
N LEU A 858 -20.34 -27.18 -38.65
CA LEU A 858 -20.56 -25.76 -38.38
C LEU A 858 -20.53 -25.49 -36.88
N ARG A 859 -19.36 -25.10 -36.37
CA ARG A 859 -19.10 -24.82 -34.94
C ARG A 859 -19.02 -23.31 -34.68
N GLY A 860 -19.45 -22.88 -33.49
CA GLY A 860 -19.28 -21.48 -33.06
C GLY A 860 -17.80 -21.09 -32.94
N GLU A 861 -17.49 -19.81 -32.75
CA GLU A 861 -16.10 -19.35 -32.62
C GLU A 861 -15.85 -18.69 -31.26
N LYS A 862 -14.69 -18.95 -30.67
CA LYS A 862 -14.19 -18.24 -29.47
C LYS A 862 -12.79 -17.73 -29.75
N THR A 863 -12.69 -16.44 -30.08
CA THR A 863 -11.41 -15.78 -30.37
C THR A 863 -10.89 -15.08 -29.11
N PHE A 864 -9.69 -15.41 -28.68
CA PHE A 864 -9.01 -14.79 -27.55
C PHE A 864 -7.88 -13.89 -28.05
N PHE A 865 -7.88 -12.61 -27.68
CA PHE A 865 -6.95 -11.62 -28.25
C PHE A 865 -5.71 -11.43 -27.38
N MET A 866 -4.56 -11.81 -27.91
CA MET A 866 -3.24 -11.59 -27.31
C MET A 866 -2.74 -10.18 -27.63
N LYS A 867 -2.29 -9.43 -26.63
CA LYS A 867 -1.77 -8.06 -26.84
C LYS A 867 -0.32 -8.08 -27.31
N ALA A 868 -0.07 -7.47 -28.46
CA ALA A 868 1.25 -7.29 -29.03
C ALA A 868 1.53 -5.80 -29.30
N ARG A 869 2.80 -5.41 -29.26
CA ARG A 869 3.28 -4.09 -29.68
C ARG A 869 4.18 -4.24 -30.91
N ILE A 870 4.13 -3.28 -31.83
CA ILE A 870 5.11 -3.12 -32.91
C ILE A 870 6.07 -1.98 -32.56
N PHE A 871 7.37 -2.19 -32.83
CA PHE A 871 8.42 -1.17 -32.66
C PHE A 871 8.98 -0.65 -33.99
N THR A 872 9.07 -1.50 -35.01
CA THR A 872 9.52 -1.14 -36.36
C THR A 872 9.10 -2.22 -37.36
N GLY A 873 9.25 -1.97 -38.66
CA GLY A 873 8.76 -2.81 -39.75
C GLY A 873 7.32 -2.47 -40.17
N GLN A 874 6.73 -3.30 -41.02
CA GLN A 874 5.41 -3.07 -41.62
C GLN A 874 4.69 -4.40 -41.90
N ALA A 875 3.36 -4.39 -41.85
CA ALA A 875 2.53 -5.54 -42.21
C ALA A 875 2.63 -5.83 -43.72
N ASP A 876 2.90 -7.09 -44.05
CA ASP A 876 3.03 -7.59 -45.43
C ASP A 876 2.02 -8.72 -45.65
N LEU A 877 1.17 -8.58 -46.66
CA LEU A 877 0.14 -9.57 -47.03
C LEU A 877 0.57 -10.44 -48.21
N THR A 878 1.77 -10.27 -48.75
CA THR A 878 2.29 -11.16 -49.81
C THR A 878 2.48 -12.58 -49.28
N GLY A 879 1.91 -13.57 -49.98
CA GLY A 879 1.96 -14.97 -49.56
C GLY A 879 1.16 -15.32 -48.29
N ASN A 880 0.26 -14.45 -47.81
CA ASN A 880 -0.50 -14.70 -46.58
C ASN A 880 -1.40 -15.95 -46.68
N ALA A 881 -1.47 -16.75 -45.61
CA ALA A 881 -2.19 -18.03 -45.61
C ALA A 881 -3.71 -17.85 -45.45
N ASP A 882 -4.15 -16.80 -44.76
CA ASP A 882 -5.55 -16.53 -44.39
C ASP A 882 -6.40 -15.94 -45.54
N ASN A 883 -5.84 -15.81 -46.76
CA ASN A 883 -6.50 -15.22 -47.93
C ASN A 883 -7.03 -13.78 -47.67
N LEU A 884 -6.26 -13.00 -46.92
CA LEU A 884 -6.54 -11.61 -46.57
C LEU A 884 -6.29 -10.69 -47.77
N THR A 885 -7.17 -9.72 -47.97
CA THR A 885 -7.19 -8.86 -49.17
C THR A 885 -6.54 -7.50 -48.97
N ASP A 886 -6.65 -6.94 -47.76
CA ASP A 886 -6.11 -5.62 -47.42
C ASP A 886 -5.81 -5.49 -45.92
N PHE A 887 -5.02 -4.48 -45.55
CA PHE A 887 -4.73 -4.13 -44.15
C PHE A 887 -4.77 -2.61 -43.91
N LYS A 888 -5.07 -2.22 -42.67
CA LYS A 888 -5.08 -0.82 -42.21
C LYS A 888 -4.59 -0.71 -40.76
N TRP A 889 -3.96 0.41 -40.45
CA TRP A 889 -3.54 0.84 -39.11
C TRP A 889 -4.46 1.98 -38.65
N LEU A 890 -5.39 1.65 -37.75
CA LEU A 890 -6.50 2.54 -37.37
C LEU A 890 -6.55 2.84 -35.86
N ALA A 891 -6.94 4.06 -35.52
CA ALA A 891 -7.22 4.48 -34.15
C ALA A 891 -8.58 3.97 -33.64
N LYS A 892 -8.77 3.93 -32.31
CA LYS A 892 -9.96 3.37 -31.65
C LYS A 892 -11.30 3.88 -32.21
N ASP A 893 -11.39 5.16 -32.49
CA ASP A 893 -12.55 5.87 -33.05
C ASP A 893 -12.75 5.66 -34.57
N GLU A 894 -11.69 5.28 -35.29
CA GLU A 894 -11.75 4.90 -36.70
C GLU A 894 -12.24 3.45 -36.85
N ILE A 895 -11.75 2.52 -36.02
CA ILE A 895 -12.08 1.09 -36.02
C ILE A 895 -13.61 0.86 -35.98
N ALA A 896 -14.34 1.68 -35.22
CA ALA A 896 -15.80 1.62 -35.09
C ALA A 896 -16.56 1.77 -36.43
N LYS A 897 -15.93 2.34 -37.46
CA LYS A 897 -16.49 2.56 -38.80
C LYS A 897 -16.33 1.35 -39.72
N TYR A 898 -15.36 0.46 -39.44
CA TYR A 898 -14.97 -0.65 -40.32
C TYR A 898 -15.43 -2.02 -39.83
N VAL A 899 -15.49 -2.24 -38.51
CA VAL A 899 -15.85 -3.55 -37.93
C VAL A 899 -17.33 -3.58 -37.51
N ARG A 900 -17.95 -4.77 -37.53
CA ARG A 900 -19.39 -4.91 -37.18
C ARG A 900 -19.67 -4.44 -35.73
N PRO A 901 -20.80 -3.75 -35.45
CA PRO A 901 -21.07 -3.20 -34.11
C PRO A 901 -20.99 -4.19 -32.95
N GLN A 902 -21.40 -5.44 -33.13
CA GLN A 902 -21.28 -6.51 -32.12
C GLN A 902 -19.83 -6.92 -31.84
N TYR A 903 -18.99 -6.92 -32.88
CA TYR A 903 -17.55 -7.14 -32.75
C TYR A 903 -16.89 -5.93 -32.08
N TYR A 904 -17.22 -4.70 -32.51
CA TYR A 904 -16.74 -3.47 -31.86
C TYR A 904 -17.10 -3.43 -30.37
N ALA A 905 -18.34 -3.74 -30.01
CA ALA A 905 -18.80 -3.79 -28.61
C ALA A 905 -18.00 -4.77 -27.74
N SER A 906 -17.44 -5.83 -28.35
CA SER A 906 -16.59 -6.82 -27.67
C SER A 906 -15.13 -6.35 -27.56
N ILE A 907 -14.59 -5.69 -28.60
CA ILE A 907 -13.18 -5.28 -28.64
C ILE A 907 -12.89 -3.89 -28.05
N LYS A 908 -13.88 -2.98 -27.99
CA LYS A 908 -13.70 -1.56 -27.63
C LYS A 908 -13.02 -1.31 -26.28
N ASN A 909 -13.12 -2.26 -25.34
CA ASN A 909 -12.57 -2.15 -23.99
C ASN A 909 -11.08 -2.55 -23.92
N MET A 910 -10.57 -3.34 -24.87
CA MET A 910 -9.12 -3.63 -24.97
C MET A 910 -8.35 -2.60 -25.81
N LEU A 911 -9.08 -1.69 -26.49
CA LEU A 911 -8.52 -0.56 -27.22
C LEU A 911 -8.30 0.64 -26.27
N ALA A 912 -7.05 1.11 -26.17
CA ALA A 912 -6.70 2.36 -25.53
C ALA A 912 -7.26 3.58 -26.31
N GLU A 913 -7.58 4.66 -25.59
CA GLU A 913 -8.09 5.91 -26.19
C GLU A 913 -7.01 6.75 -26.86
N ARG A 914 -5.78 6.64 -26.33
CA ARG A 914 -4.52 7.12 -26.89
C ARG A 914 -3.52 6.00 -26.70
#